data_AF-A0A7J8W8X6-F1
#
_entry.id   AF-A0A7J8W8X6-F1
#
_cell.length_a   1.000
_cell.length_b   1.000
_cell.length_c   1.000
_cell.angle_alpha   90.00
_cell.angle_beta   90.00
_cell.angle_gamma   90.00
#
_symmetry.space_group_name_H-M   'P 1'
#
loop_
_entity.id
_entity.type
_entity.pdbx_description
1 polymer ?
#
loop_
_entity_poly.entity_id
_entity_poly.type
_entity_poly.pdbx_seq_one_letter_code
_entity_poly.pdbx_strand_id
1 'polypeptide(L)'
;MEGSVEETAKGVSDLAVDSASPAETQSKNARKKELKNKQREEERRRKEEEKAAKQAAAKASSHSQKSAGADDEDMDPTQFHENRLKFLAAQKAEGKNPYPHKFFASMSIIEYVDKYGSLANGEHIEDISVSLAGRIMSKRSSSSKLFFYDLHGDGAKVQVMADASKSGLDEAEFAKFHSSVKRGDIVGVTGFPGKTKRGELSIFPKSFTVLSHCLHMMPRQKAGPDASVKKTDLWVPGSTRNPEAYILKDQETRYRQRYLDLMLNLEVRQIFKTRSKIISYVRSFLDNLDFLEVETPMMNMIAGGAAARPFVTHHNELNMKLYMRIAPELYLKELVVGGLDRVYEIGKQFRNEGIDLTHNPEFTTCEFYMAFADYNDLMDLTEKMLSGMVKELTGGYRIKYHSNGLESDPIEIDFTPPFRRLDMVEELEKMANLNIPKDFSSDEANKYLVDACAKFEIKCPPPQTTARLLDKLVGHFLEETCVNPTFIINHPEIMSPLAKWHRSKPGLTERFELFINKHELCNAYTELNDPVVQRQRFAEQLKDRQSGDDEAMALDETFCTALEYGLPPTGGWGLGIDRLAMLLTDSQNIKEVLLFPAMKPQDEPSAKGNQFDITLLSLPHHLILFCCPCLNMECCLVFIFGFVNSI
;
A
#
# COMPACT_ATOMS: atom_id res chain seq x y z
N MET A 1 49.51 45.40 -5.05
CA MET A 1 50.68 45.40 -4.13
C MET A 1 50.87 43.96 -3.71
N GLU A 2 52.04 43.45 -4.08
CA GLU A 2 52.54 42.06 -4.00
C GLU A 2 51.75 40.99 -4.76
N GLY A 3 51.86 41.05 -6.10
CA GLY A 3 52.02 39.88 -6.99
C GLY A 3 53.53 39.56 -7.13
N SER A 4 54.04 38.60 -7.91
CA SER A 4 53.56 37.84 -9.07
C SER A 4 54.66 36.83 -9.48
N VAL A 5 54.47 36.13 -10.62
CA VAL A 5 55.48 35.54 -11.55
C VAL A 5 55.79 34.05 -11.30
N GLU A 6 55.27 33.08 -12.10
CA GLU A 6 55.75 32.58 -13.43
C GLU A 6 57.07 31.75 -13.29
N GLU A 7 57.45 30.74 -14.08
CA GLU A 7 57.01 30.16 -15.36
C GLU A 7 57.75 28.80 -15.59
N THR A 8 57.12 27.96 -16.41
CA THR A 8 57.60 26.98 -17.43
C THR A 8 59.06 26.48 -17.63
N ALA A 9 59.14 25.14 -17.75
CA ALA A 9 59.57 24.32 -18.92
C ALA A 9 61.03 24.17 -19.45
N LYS A 10 61.37 22.88 -19.66
CA LYS A 10 62.09 22.21 -20.78
C LYS A 10 63.59 22.49 -21.06
N GLY A 11 64.39 21.40 -20.96
CA GLY A 11 64.92 20.68 -22.14
C GLY A 11 66.43 20.71 -22.45
N VAL A 12 66.92 19.55 -22.94
CA VAL A 12 68.08 19.32 -23.87
C VAL A 12 69.47 19.34 -23.19
N SER A 13 70.48 18.48 -23.42
CA SER A 13 70.94 17.64 -24.55
C SER A 13 71.91 16.52 -24.11
N ASP A 14 72.08 15.57 -25.03
CA ASP A 14 72.92 14.36 -25.09
C ASP A 14 74.48 14.51 -25.14
N LEU A 15 75.13 13.40 -24.73
CA LEU A 15 76.35 12.72 -25.26
C LEU A 15 77.76 13.34 -25.18
N ALA A 16 78.70 12.62 -24.54
CA ALA A 16 79.93 12.01 -25.14
C ALA A 16 80.84 11.32 -24.06
N VAL A 17 81.14 10.02 -24.17
CA VAL A 17 82.38 9.35 -24.69
C VAL A 17 83.56 9.24 -23.69
N ASP A 18 83.97 8.00 -23.38
CA ASP A 18 85.36 7.49 -23.31
C ASP A 18 85.34 6.03 -22.79
N SER A 19 86.22 5.08 -23.09
CA SER A 19 87.31 4.83 -24.05
C SER A 19 87.70 3.33 -23.89
N ALA A 20 88.70 2.85 -24.63
CA ALA A 20 88.80 1.47 -25.14
C ALA A 20 89.68 0.45 -24.33
N SER A 21 89.27 -0.84 -24.37
CA SER A 21 90.05 -2.10 -24.48
C SER A 21 90.98 -2.62 -23.34
N PRO A 22 91.49 -3.89 -23.35
CA PRO A 22 91.26 -5.01 -24.29
C PRO A 22 90.89 -6.38 -23.67
N ALA A 23 90.56 -7.31 -24.58
CA ALA A 23 89.97 -8.64 -24.40
C ALA A 23 90.96 -9.78 -24.08
N GLU A 24 90.49 -10.76 -23.30
CA GLU A 24 91.04 -12.13 -23.24
C GLU A 24 90.15 -13.12 -24.00
N THR A 25 90.82 -14.09 -24.63
CA THR A 25 90.32 -14.88 -25.76
C THR A 25 89.81 -16.24 -25.27
N GLN A 26 88.49 -16.45 -25.19
CA GLN A 26 87.91 -17.78 -24.93
C GLN A 26 87.65 -18.57 -26.23
N SER A 27 88.12 -19.82 -26.24
CA SER A 27 88.14 -20.78 -27.36
C SER A 27 86.78 -21.01 -28.06
N LYS A 28 86.80 -21.18 -29.39
CA LYS A 28 85.62 -21.40 -30.26
C LYS A 28 84.69 -22.55 -29.81
N ASN A 29 85.20 -23.55 -29.09
CA ASN A 29 84.40 -24.66 -28.56
C ASN A 29 83.61 -24.30 -27.28
N ALA A 30 84.12 -23.38 -26.45
CA ALA A 30 83.42 -22.90 -25.25
C ALA A 30 82.22 -22.01 -25.64
N ARG A 31 82.43 -21.07 -26.58
CA ARG A 31 81.35 -20.25 -27.15
C ARG A 31 80.23 -21.08 -27.80
N LYS A 32 80.58 -22.19 -28.47
CA LYS A 32 79.59 -23.09 -29.10
C LYS A 32 78.76 -23.87 -28.06
N LYS A 33 79.34 -24.19 -26.90
CA LYS A 33 78.65 -24.85 -25.79
C LYS A 33 77.74 -23.87 -25.04
N GLU A 34 78.17 -22.64 -24.82
CA GLU A 34 77.34 -21.57 -24.26
C GLU A 34 76.17 -21.20 -25.17
N LEU A 35 76.39 -21.06 -26.49
CA LEU A 35 75.30 -20.79 -27.44
C LEU A 35 74.25 -21.91 -27.44
N LYS A 36 74.68 -23.18 -27.38
CA LYS A 36 73.76 -24.32 -27.29
C LYS A 36 72.99 -24.37 -25.98
N ASN A 37 73.62 -23.98 -24.87
CA ASN A 37 72.94 -23.91 -23.57
C ASN A 37 71.93 -22.75 -23.53
N LYS A 38 72.30 -21.58 -24.06
CA LYS A 38 71.36 -20.44 -24.19
C LYS A 38 70.17 -20.77 -25.10
N GLN A 39 70.41 -21.45 -26.22
CA GLN A 39 69.33 -21.91 -27.11
C GLN A 39 68.42 -22.93 -26.42
N ARG A 40 68.98 -23.85 -25.62
CA ARG A 40 68.18 -24.82 -24.84
C ARG A 40 67.38 -24.15 -23.72
N GLU A 41 67.94 -23.12 -23.07
CA GLU A 41 67.21 -22.32 -22.08
C GLU A 41 66.09 -21.50 -22.71
N GLU A 42 66.34 -20.84 -23.84
CA GLU A 42 65.29 -20.12 -24.59
C GLU A 42 64.20 -21.06 -25.11
N GLU A 43 64.56 -22.26 -25.58
CA GLU A 43 63.59 -23.27 -26.00
C GLU A 43 62.78 -23.80 -24.81
N ARG A 44 63.40 -23.96 -23.63
CA ARG A 44 62.70 -24.35 -22.40
C ARG A 44 61.77 -23.24 -21.93
N ARG A 45 62.21 -21.98 -21.99
CA ARG A 45 61.39 -20.80 -21.65
C ARG A 45 60.21 -20.64 -22.60
N ARG A 46 60.40 -20.84 -23.92
CA ARG A 46 59.32 -20.88 -24.91
C ARG A 46 58.32 -22.01 -24.64
N LYS A 47 58.79 -23.20 -24.27
CA LYS A 47 57.91 -24.33 -23.92
C LYS A 47 57.15 -24.08 -22.61
N GLU A 48 57.77 -23.44 -21.62
CA GLU A 48 57.12 -23.03 -20.38
C GLU A 48 56.09 -21.92 -20.62
N GLU A 49 56.40 -20.93 -21.46
CA GLU A 49 55.48 -19.86 -21.91
C GLU A 49 54.31 -20.43 -22.74
N GLU A 50 54.54 -21.39 -23.65
CA GLU A 50 53.46 -22.08 -24.37
C GLU A 50 52.58 -22.92 -23.44
N LYS A 51 53.17 -23.56 -22.43
CA LYS A 51 52.42 -24.37 -21.45
C LYS A 51 51.60 -23.48 -20.51
N ALA A 52 52.15 -22.33 -20.12
CA ALA A 52 51.45 -21.28 -19.38
C ALA A 52 50.34 -20.64 -20.22
N ALA A 53 50.57 -20.38 -21.51
CA ALA A 53 49.56 -19.87 -22.43
C ALA A 53 48.44 -20.90 -22.69
N LYS A 54 48.76 -22.19 -22.82
CA LYS A 54 47.76 -23.28 -22.92
C LYS A 54 46.98 -23.46 -21.62
N GLN A 55 47.60 -23.32 -20.45
CA GLN A 55 46.90 -23.32 -19.16
C GLN A 55 46.04 -22.07 -18.95
N ALA A 56 46.48 -20.91 -19.43
CA ALA A 56 45.69 -19.68 -19.43
C ALA A 56 44.51 -19.77 -20.40
N ALA A 57 44.69 -20.36 -21.58
CA ALA A 57 43.62 -20.65 -22.54
C ALA A 57 42.65 -21.73 -22.04
N ALA A 58 43.13 -22.73 -21.30
CA ALA A 58 42.29 -23.73 -20.63
C ALA A 58 41.47 -23.10 -19.47
N LYS A 59 42.06 -22.17 -18.70
CA LYS A 59 41.33 -21.39 -17.70
C LYS A 59 40.33 -20.42 -18.32
N ALA A 60 40.67 -19.77 -19.44
CA ALA A 60 39.77 -18.90 -20.19
C ALA A 60 38.61 -19.67 -20.88
N SER A 61 38.86 -20.91 -21.33
CA SER A 61 37.78 -21.79 -21.83
C SER A 61 36.90 -22.34 -20.70
N SER A 62 37.46 -22.59 -19.51
CA SER A 62 36.65 -22.95 -18.32
C SER A 62 35.81 -21.80 -17.76
N HIS A 63 36.21 -20.54 -18.00
CA HIS A 63 35.42 -19.34 -17.68
C HIS A 63 34.41 -18.96 -18.76
N SER A 64 34.51 -19.49 -19.99
CA SER A 64 33.52 -19.27 -21.06
C SER A 64 32.49 -20.40 -21.20
N GLN A 65 32.55 -21.40 -20.33
CA GLN A 65 31.50 -22.44 -20.17
C GLN A 65 30.71 -22.33 -18.85
N LYS A 66 30.70 -21.16 -18.20
CA LYS A 66 29.60 -20.78 -17.30
C LYS A 66 28.55 -20.02 -18.12
N SER A 67 27.35 -20.58 -18.16
CA SER A 67 26.16 -20.04 -18.81
C SER A 67 25.94 -18.54 -18.54
N ALA A 68 25.69 -17.78 -19.60
CA ALA A 68 25.34 -16.34 -19.60
C ALA A 68 23.96 -16.02 -18.98
N GLY A 69 23.58 -16.70 -17.90
CA GLY A 69 22.36 -16.50 -17.13
C GLY A 69 22.59 -16.20 -15.65
N ALA A 70 23.84 -16.12 -15.19
CA ALA A 70 24.18 -16.05 -13.77
C ALA A 70 24.59 -14.66 -13.24
N ASP A 71 24.73 -13.61 -14.05
CA ASP A 71 25.46 -12.39 -13.62
C ASP A 71 24.60 -11.20 -13.16
N ASP A 72 23.32 -11.09 -13.54
CA ASP A 72 22.49 -9.98 -13.04
C ASP A 72 21.96 -10.21 -11.63
N GLU A 73 21.98 -11.47 -11.22
CA GLU A 73 21.21 -11.99 -10.12
C GLU A 73 21.94 -11.86 -8.78
N ASP A 74 23.27 -11.82 -8.79
CA ASP A 74 24.10 -11.63 -7.59
C ASP A 74 24.78 -10.24 -7.57
N MET A 75 24.36 -9.35 -8.47
CA MET A 75 24.85 -7.99 -8.58
C MET A 75 24.25 -7.07 -7.51
N ASP A 76 25.00 -6.05 -7.10
CA ASP A 76 24.51 -5.01 -6.20
C ASP A 76 23.26 -4.29 -6.79
N PRO A 77 22.17 -4.09 -6.01
CA PRO A 77 20.95 -3.44 -6.51
C PRO A 77 21.16 -2.06 -7.13
N THR A 78 22.11 -1.27 -6.61
CA THR A 78 22.44 0.07 -7.13
C THR A 78 23.15 -0.05 -8.47
N GLN A 79 24.12 -0.96 -8.56
CA GLN A 79 24.83 -1.24 -9.80
C GLN A 79 23.88 -1.78 -10.89
N PHE A 80 22.93 -2.65 -10.52
CA PHE A 80 21.88 -3.10 -11.44
C PHE A 80 21.09 -1.92 -12.00
N HIS A 81 20.69 -0.98 -11.14
CA HIS A 81 19.95 0.21 -11.54
C HIS A 81 20.72 1.09 -12.51
N GLU A 82 21.99 1.38 -12.20
CA GLU A 82 22.86 2.17 -13.08
C GLU A 82 23.09 1.51 -14.44
N ASN A 83 23.30 0.20 -14.47
CA ASN A 83 23.50 -0.55 -15.71
C ASN A 83 22.24 -0.51 -16.59
N ARG A 84 21.05 -0.60 -15.97
CA ARG A 84 19.76 -0.49 -16.67
C ARG A 84 19.55 0.92 -17.24
N LEU A 85 19.92 1.96 -16.50
CA LEU A 85 19.89 3.34 -17.00
C LEU A 85 20.82 3.56 -18.19
N LYS A 86 22.07 3.08 -18.10
CA LYS A 86 23.06 3.16 -19.20
C LYS A 86 22.56 2.44 -20.45
N PHE A 87 21.99 1.24 -20.31
CA PHE A 87 21.39 0.50 -21.42
C PHE A 87 20.27 1.29 -22.11
N LEU A 88 19.38 1.92 -21.34
CA LEU A 88 18.28 2.71 -21.90
C LEU A 88 18.75 4.00 -22.56
N ALA A 89 19.77 4.66 -22.01
CA ALA A 89 20.38 5.83 -22.62
C ALA A 89 20.98 5.49 -23.98
N ALA A 90 21.69 4.35 -24.08
CA ALA A 90 22.23 3.86 -25.35
C ALA A 90 21.12 3.59 -26.38
N GLN A 91 20.03 2.94 -26.00
CA GLN A 91 18.89 2.71 -26.91
C GLN A 91 18.27 4.02 -27.42
N LYS A 92 18.10 5.01 -26.54
CA LYS A 92 17.58 6.33 -26.93
C LYS A 92 18.54 7.07 -27.88
N ALA A 93 19.85 6.97 -27.64
CA ALA A 93 20.87 7.55 -28.52
C ALA A 93 20.89 6.91 -29.91
N GLU A 94 20.55 5.61 -30.01
CA GLU A 94 20.35 4.90 -31.28
C GLU A 94 19.02 5.26 -31.98
N GLY A 95 18.22 6.19 -31.43
CA GLY A 95 16.91 6.57 -31.97
C GLY A 95 15.79 5.56 -31.72
N LYS A 96 16.03 4.52 -30.89
CA LYS A 96 14.99 3.56 -30.50
C LYS A 96 14.12 4.16 -29.39
N ASN A 97 12.83 3.79 -29.40
CA ASN A 97 11.92 4.12 -28.31
C ASN A 97 11.74 2.92 -27.36
N PRO A 98 12.42 2.87 -26.20
CA PRO A 98 12.28 1.78 -25.24
C PRO A 98 10.96 1.82 -24.43
N TYR A 99 10.12 2.84 -24.65
CA TYR A 99 8.80 3.02 -24.02
C TYR A 99 7.75 3.32 -25.10
N PRO A 100 7.29 2.28 -25.84
CA PRO A 100 6.32 2.45 -26.92
C PRO A 100 4.99 3.03 -26.40
N HIS A 101 4.35 3.86 -27.23
CA HIS A 101 3.11 4.56 -26.87
C HIS A 101 1.90 3.61 -26.71
N LYS A 102 1.81 2.57 -27.55
CA LYS A 102 0.67 1.64 -27.56
C LYS A 102 1.12 0.25 -27.96
N PHE A 103 0.60 -0.73 -27.23
CA PHE A 103 0.54 -2.13 -27.64
C PHE A 103 -0.93 -2.57 -27.63
N PHE A 104 -1.34 -3.30 -28.66
CA PHE A 104 -2.69 -3.86 -28.75
C PHE A 104 -2.67 -5.27 -28.17
N ALA A 105 -3.17 -5.43 -26.94
CA ALA A 105 -3.46 -6.74 -26.37
C ALA A 105 -4.85 -7.19 -26.84
N SER A 106 -4.95 -8.38 -27.43
CA SER A 106 -6.20 -8.91 -27.97
C SER A 106 -7.09 -9.55 -26.90
N MET A 107 -6.52 -9.92 -25.75
CA MET A 107 -7.23 -10.46 -24.58
C MET A 107 -6.35 -10.38 -23.33
N SER A 108 -6.96 -10.51 -22.15
CA SER A 108 -6.26 -10.64 -20.86
C SER A 108 -5.63 -12.03 -20.70
N ILE A 109 -4.72 -12.16 -19.73
CA ILE A 109 -4.09 -13.45 -19.42
C ILE A 109 -5.10 -14.42 -18.78
N ILE A 110 -6.07 -13.92 -18.00
CA ILE A 110 -7.15 -14.75 -17.43
C ILE A 110 -7.99 -15.37 -18.55
N GLU A 111 -8.50 -14.53 -19.46
CA GLU A 111 -9.31 -15.00 -20.60
C GLU A 111 -8.54 -16.00 -21.48
N TYR A 112 -7.23 -15.78 -21.65
CA TYR A 112 -6.36 -16.71 -22.37
C TYR A 112 -6.26 -18.07 -21.68
N VAL A 113 -6.08 -18.09 -20.36
CA VAL A 113 -6.01 -19.31 -19.57
C VAL A 113 -7.36 -20.05 -19.62
N ASP A 114 -8.47 -19.34 -19.48
CA ASP A 114 -9.81 -19.94 -19.52
C ASP A 114 -10.11 -20.53 -20.91
N LYS A 115 -9.73 -19.83 -21.98
CA LYS A 115 -10.01 -20.24 -23.36
C LYS A 115 -9.14 -21.39 -23.84
N TYR A 116 -7.85 -21.41 -23.50
CA TYR A 116 -6.87 -22.38 -24.03
C TYR A 116 -6.34 -23.36 -22.98
N GLY A 117 -6.79 -23.28 -21.72
CA GLY A 117 -6.33 -24.14 -20.63
C GLY A 117 -6.62 -25.62 -20.84
N SER A 118 -7.63 -25.97 -21.64
CA SER A 118 -8.09 -27.33 -21.92
C SER A 118 -7.36 -28.05 -23.07
N LEU A 119 -6.41 -27.40 -23.75
CA LEU A 119 -5.64 -28.02 -24.85
C LEU A 119 -4.92 -29.30 -24.43
N ALA A 120 -4.66 -30.20 -25.38
CA ALA A 120 -3.87 -31.40 -25.15
C ALA A 120 -2.36 -31.09 -25.04
N ASN A 121 -1.61 -31.97 -24.38
CA ASN A 121 -0.17 -31.78 -24.22
C ASN A 121 0.54 -31.81 -25.59
N GLY A 122 1.35 -30.79 -25.89
CA GLY A 122 2.03 -30.66 -27.18
C GLY A 122 1.17 -30.12 -28.32
N GLU A 123 -0.11 -29.81 -28.07
CA GLU A 123 -1.00 -29.22 -29.06
C GLU A 123 -0.68 -27.73 -29.26
N HIS A 124 -0.54 -27.31 -30.52
CA HIS A 124 -0.33 -25.92 -30.91
C HIS A 124 -1.40 -25.50 -31.93
N ILE A 125 -1.95 -24.30 -31.79
CA ILE A 125 -2.93 -23.75 -32.74
C ILE A 125 -2.28 -22.60 -33.51
N GLU A 126 -1.41 -22.93 -34.47
CA GLU A 126 -0.57 -21.93 -35.17
C GLU A 126 -1.38 -20.94 -36.05
N ASP A 127 -2.62 -21.30 -36.40
CA ASP A 127 -3.55 -20.50 -37.22
C ASP A 127 -4.15 -19.31 -36.45
N ILE A 128 -4.12 -19.34 -35.12
CA ILE A 128 -4.67 -18.26 -34.29
C ILE A 128 -3.52 -17.39 -33.78
N SER A 129 -3.61 -16.09 -34.06
CA SER A 129 -2.72 -15.09 -33.49
C SER A 129 -3.38 -14.40 -32.30
N VAL A 130 -2.67 -14.35 -31.17
CA VAL A 130 -3.08 -13.70 -29.93
C VAL A 130 -1.97 -12.77 -29.47
N SER A 131 -2.35 -11.59 -28.98
CA SER A 131 -1.47 -10.61 -28.37
C SER A 131 -1.77 -10.49 -26.88
N LEU A 132 -0.80 -10.82 -26.03
CA LEU A 132 -0.88 -10.70 -24.57
C LEU A 132 0.10 -9.65 -24.09
N ALA A 133 -0.21 -8.99 -22.96
CA ALA A 133 0.71 -8.11 -22.27
C ALA A 133 0.75 -8.46 -20.78
N GLY A 134 1.91 -8.32 -20.16
CA GLY A 134 2.07 -8.63 -18.75
C GLY A 134 3.46 -8.34 -18.22
N ARG A 135 3.70 -8.69 -16.95
CA ARG A 135 5.00 -8.55 -16.29
C ARG A 135 5.74 -9.88 -16.28
N ILE A 136 7.02 -9.84 -16.61
CA ILE A 136 7.91 -11.00 -16.48
C ILE A 136 8.24 -11.20 -15.01
N MET A 137 7.83 -12.33 -14.42
CA MET A 137 8.14 -12.65 -13.02
C MET A 137 9.27 -13.68 -12.90
N SER A 138 9.53 -14.44 -13.96
CA SER A 138 10.62 -15.40 -14.08
C SER A 138 11.17 -15.38 -15.50
N LYS A 139 12.49 -15.59 -15.61
CA LYS A 139 13.21 -15.74 -16.88
C LYS A 139 14.16 -16.92 -16.73
N ARG A 140 14.11 -17.87 -17.68
CA ARG A 140 15.06 -18.98 -17.77
C ARG A 140 15.48 -19.20 -19.21
N SER A 141 16.74 -19.57 -19.43
CA SER A 141 17.26 -19.93 -20.75
C SER A 141 17.64 -21.40 -20.78
N SER A 142 17.35 -22.08 -21.89
CA SER A 142 17.83 -23.44 -22.14
C SER A 142 18.99 -23.46 -23.13
N SER A 143 19.04 -22.48 -24.03
CA SER A 143 20.12 -22.25 -24.99
C SER A 143 20.05 -20.78 -25.46
N SER A 144 20.98 -20.35 -26.31
CA SER A 144 20.87 -19.03 -26.98
C SER A 144 19.67 -18.92 -27.92
N LYS A 145 19.01 -20.04 -28.26
CA LYS A 145 17.88 -20.11 -29.19
C LYS A 145 16.53 -20.30 -28.51
N LEU A 146 16.51 -20.49 -27.19
CA LEU A 146 15.29 -20.84 -26.46
C LEU A 146 15.26 -20.22 -25.07
N PHE A 147 14.30 -19.31 -24.87
CA PHE A 147 14.02 -18.62 -23.61
C PHE A 147 12.60 -18.92 -23.16
N PHE A 148 12.42 -19.06 -21.85
CA PHE A 148 11.12 -19.17 -21.23
C PHE A 148 10.91 -18.05 -20.23
N TYR A 149 9.71 -17.48 -20.24
CA TYR A 149 9.28 -16.46 -19.29
C TYR A 149 7.98 -16.87 -18.61
N ASP A 150 7.83 -16.51 -17.34
CA ASP A 150 6.52 -16.51 -16.69
C ASP A 150 5.94 -15.11 -16.81
N LEU A 151 4.89 -14.97 -17.63
CA LEU A 151 4.18 -13.71 -17.85
C LEU A 151 2.96 -13.65 -16.93
N HIS A 152 2.92 -12.63 -16.08
CA HIS A 152 1.85 -12.43 -15.10
C HIS A 152 0.97 -11.22 -15.47
N GLY A 153 -0.33 -11.35 -15.23
CA GLY A 153 -1.31 -10.29 -15.40
C GLY A 153 -2.61 -10.65 -14.68
N ASP A 154 -3.22 -9.67 -14.00
CA ASP A 154 -4.51 -9.81 -13.28
C ASP A 154 -4.62 -10.95 -12.26
N GLY A 155 -3.48 -11.47 -11.78
CA GLY A 155 -3.43 -12.60 -10.84
C GLY A 155 -3.33 -13.97 -11.51
N ALA A 156 -3.36 -14.04 -12.85
CA ALA A 156 -3.06 -15.23 -13.61
C ALA A 156 -1.61 -15.22 -14.14
N LYS A 157 -1.15 -16.40 -14.57
CA LYS A 157 0.15 -16.60 -15.21
C LYS A 157 0.01 -17.44 -16.47
N VAL A 158 0.84 -17.15 -17.46
CA VAL A 158 1.04 -17.97 -18.67
C VAL A 158 2.52 -18.04 -18.99
N GLN A 159 2.98 -19.18 -19.49
CA GLN A 159 4.35 -19.30 -19.95
C GLN A 159 4.50 -18.64 -21.33
N VAL A 160 5.62 -17.97 -21.58
CA VAL A 160 6.05 -17.57 -22.91
C VAL A 160 7.22 -18.45 -23.29
N MET A 161 7.10 -19.23 -24.37
CA MET A 161 8.19 -20.07 -24.90
C MET A 161 8.75 -19.43 -26.17
N ALA A 162 9.74 -18.55 -26.01
CA ALA A 162 10.36 -17.84 -27.12
C ALA A 162 11.43 -18.71 -27.78
N ASP A 163 11.19 -19.09 -29.04
CA ASP A 163 12.06 -19.91 -29.88
C ASP A 163 12.54 -19.10 -31.08
N ALA A 164 13.86 -19.09 -31.33
CA ALA A 164 14.47 -18.35 -32.43
C ALA A 164 13.83 -18.72 -33.78
N SER A 165 13.51 -20.00 -34.01
CA SER A 165 12.93 -20.49 -35.27
C SER A 165 11.55 -19.93 -35.60
N LYS A 166 10.82 -19.43 -34.59
CA LYS A 166 9.46 -18.87 -34.73
C LYS A 166 9.44 -17.33 -34.66
N SER A 167 10.56 -16.70 -34.30
CA SER A 167 10.65 -15.26 -34.01
C SER A 167 10.85 -14.36 -35.24
N GLY A 168 11.29 -14.92 -36.37
CA GLY A 168 11.65 -14.15 -37.57
C GLY A 168 12.94 -13.33 -37.46
N LEU A 169 13.63 -13.36 -36.31
CA LEU A 169 14.95 -12.74 -36.09
C LEU A 169 16.08 -13.72 -36.41
N ASP A 170 17.26 -13.20 -36.73
CA ASP A 170 18.45 -14.06 -36.75
C ASP A 170 18.85 -14.50 -35.34
N GLU A 171 19.61 -15.59 -35.23
CA GLU A 171 19.93 -16.20 -33.94
C GLU A 171 20.75 -15.28 -33.01
N ALA A 172 21.60 -14.41 -33.57
CA ALA A 172 22.43 -13.50 -32.80
C ALA A 172 21.61 -12.30 -32.28
N GLU A 173 20.73 -11.74 -33.12
CA GLU A 173 19.77 -10.71 -32.75
C GLU A 173 18.79 -11.20 -31.70
N PHE A 174 18.24 -12.40 -31.89
CA PHE A 174 17.34 -13.07 -30.94
C PHE A 174 18.02 -13.23 -29.58
N ALA A 175 19.22 -13.80 -29.54
CA ALA A 175 19.97 -14.00 -28.31
C ALA A 175 20.29 -12.66 -27.62
N LYS A 176 20.71 -11.64 -28.37
CA LYS A 176 21.02 -10.30 -27.84
C LYS A 176 19.79 -9.65 -27.22
N PHE A 177 18.67 -9.66 -27.94
CA PHE A 177 17.40 -9.09 -27.48
C PHE A 177 16.91 -9.78 -26.21
N HIS A 178 16.76 -11.11 -26.23
CA HIS A 178 16.24 -11.86 -25.09
C HIS A 178 17.19 -11.86 -23.88
N SER A 179 18.49 -11.65 -24.07
CA SER A 179 19.45 -11.41 -22.98
C SER A 179 19.24 -10.05 -22.29
N SER A 180 18.83 -9.02 -23.04
CA SER A 180 18.53 -7.68 -22.50
C SER A 180 17.24 -7.61 -21.67
N VAL A 181 16.26 -8.47 -21.97
CA VAL A 181 15.00 -8.58 -21.21
C VAL A 181 15.29 -9.09 -19.81
N LYS A 182 14.80 -8.43 -18.76
CA LYS A 182 15.03 -8.82 -17.36
C LYS A 182 13.73 -9.14 -16.64
N ARG A 183 13.86 -9.83 -15.50
CA ARG A 183 12.76 -10.01 -14.56
C ARG A 183 12.23 -8.64 -14.12
N GLY A 184 10.92 -8.51 -14.09
CA GLY A 184 10.21 -7.27 -13.80
C GLY A 184 9.78 -6.49 -15.04
N ASP A 185 10.34 -6.75 -16.23
CA ASP A 185 9.94 -6.01 -17.44
C ASP A 185 8.48 -6.24 -17.80
N ILE A 186 7.79 -5.18 -18.22
CA ILE A 186 6.47 -5.27 -18.86
C ILE A 186 6.70 -5.51 -20.34
N VAL A 187 6.07 -6.56 -20.87
CA VAL A 187 6.26 -6.99 -22.25
C VAL A 187 4.92 -7.24 -22.93
N GLY A 188 4.91 -7.02 -24.25
CA GLY A 188 3.86 -7.39 -25.17
C GLY A 188 4.34 -8.54 -26.03
N VAL A 189 3.51 -9.57 -26.18
CA VAL A 189 3.84 -10.82 -26.84
C VAL A 189 2.75 -11.14 -27.84
N THR A 190 3.07 -11.23 -29.13
CA THR A 190 2.13 -11.64 -30.18
C THR A 190 2.58 -12.99 -30.72
N GLY A 191 1.72 -13.99 -30.65
CA GLY A 191 2.06 -15.37 -30.95
C GLY A 191 0.83 -16.25 -31.10
N PHE A 192 1.03 -17.56 -31.02
CA PHE A 192 -0.06 -18.53 -31.08
C PHE A 192 -0.15 -19.34 -29.77
N PRO A 193 -1.35 -19.84 -29.42
CA PRO A 193 -1.54 -20.65 -28.24
C PRO A 193 -1.11 -22.10 -28.42
N GLY A 194 -0.67 -22.72 -27.32
CA GLY A 194 -0.43 -24.14 -27.26
C GLY A 194 0.01 -24.62 -25.88
N LYS A 195 0.23 -25.92 -25.75
CA LYS A 195 0.87 -26.51 -24.56
C LYS A 195 2.21 -27.12 -24.93
N THR A 196 3.17 -26.98 -24.04
CA THR A 196 4.42 -27.73 -24.16
C THR A 196 4.17 -29.24 -24.04
N LYS A 197 5.15 -30.06 -24.44
CA LYS A 197 5.10 -31.52 -24.25
C LYS A 197 4.94 -31.94 -22.78
N ARG A 198 5.31 -31.05 -21.84
CA ARG A 198 5.15 -31.25 -20.39
C ARG A 198 3.77 -30.81 -19.87
N GLY A 199 2.89 -30.32 -20.74
CA GLY A 199 1.52 -29.91 -20.43
C GLY A 199 1.36 -28.51 -19.86
N GLU A 200 2.41 -27.71 -19.80
CA GLU A 200 2.32 -26.30 -19.38
C GLU A 200 1.76 -25.44 -20.52
N LEU A 201 0.70 -24.66 -20.24
CA LEU A 201 0.08 -23.72 -21.18
C LEU A 201 1.03 -22.57 -21.49
N SER A 202 1.28 -22.35 -22.79
CA SER A 202 2.25 -21.40 -23.29
C SER A 202 1.74 -20.60 -24.49
N ILE A 203 2.18 -19.35 -24.58
CA ILE A 203 2.17 -18.59 -25.83
C ILE A 203 3.53 -18.72 -26.52
N PHE A 204 3.49 -18.98 -27.83
CA PHE A 204 4.67 -19.12 -28.68
C PHE A 204 4.80 -17.86 -29.54
N PRO A 205 5.71 -16.93 -29.18
CA PRO A 205 5.78 -15.62 -29.81
C PRO A 205 6.31 -15.68 -31.24
N LYS A 206 5.59 -14.99 -32.13
CA LYS A 206 6.10 -14.51 -33.42
C LYS A 206 6.72 -13.12 -33.29
N SER A 207 6.26 -12.32 -32.31
CA SER A 207 6.80 -11.01 -31.99
C SER A 207 6.83 -10.82 -30.47
N PHE A 208 7.88 -10.15 -29.99
CA PHE A 208 8.09 -9.85 -28.59
C PHE A 208 8.59 -8.41 -28.46
N THR A 209 7.96 -7.62 -27.61
CA THR A 209 8.29 -6.20 -27.42
C THR A 209 8.35 -5.88 -25.94
N VAL A 210 9.42 -5.22 -25.49
CA VAL A 210 9.46 -4.64 -24.15
C VAL A 210 8.69 -3.33 -24.17
N LEU A 211 7.66 -3.23 -23.33
CA LEU A 211 6.78 -2.07 -23.24
C LEU A 211 7.23 -1.09 -22.16
N SER A 212 7.76 -1.62 -21.05
CA SER A 212 8.32 -0.81 -19.97
C SER A 212 9.36 -1.60 -19.19
N HIS A 213 10.52 -0.98 -19.00
CA HIS A 213 11.69 -1.60 -18.39
C HIS A 213 11.66 -1.45 -16.86
N CYS A 214 11.85 -2.54 -16.12
CA CYS A 214 12.06 -2.52 -14.68
C CYS A 214 13.51 -2.17 -14.35
N LEU A 215 13.74 -1.05 -13.67
CA LEU A 215 15.09 -0.55 -13.41
C LEU A 215 15.67 -1.04 -12.08
N HIS A 216 14.86 -1.68 -11.24
CA HIS A 216 15.29 -2.17 -9.94
C HIS A 216 15.34 -3.68 -9.92
N MET A 217 16.28 -4.22 -9.16
CA MET A 217 16.32 -5.65 -8.92
C MET A 217 15.12 -6.05 -8.05
N MET A 218 14.31 -6.98 -8.56
CA MET A 218 13.13 -7.48 -7.86
C MET A 218 13.51 -8.36 -6.67
N PRO A 219 12.87 -8.19 -5.49
CA PRO A 219 13.10 -9.06 -4.34
C PRO A 219 12.97 -10.56 -4.68
N ARG A 220 13.80 -11.38 -4.03
CA ARG A 220 13.77 -12.84 -4.14
C ARG A 220 13.10 -13.47 -2.94
N GLN A 221 12.45 -14.60 -3.19
CA GLN A 221 12.15 -15.55 -2.15
C GLN A 221 13.47 -16.22 -1.75
N LYS A 222 13.95 -16.02 -0.51
CA LYS A 222 14.94 -16.93 0.05
C LYS A 222 14.24 -18.27 0.19
N ALA A 223 14.74 -19.32 -0.47
CA ALA A 223 14.15 -20.66 -0.37
C ALA A 223 14.16 -21.10 1.10
N GLY A 224 13.01 -21.01 1.76
CA GLY A 224 12.77 -21.67 3.05
C GLY A 224 12.45 -23.15 2.83
N PRO A 225 12.52 -24.00 3.86
CA PRO A 225 12.44 -25.46 3.72
C PRO A 225 11.09 -26.00 3.20
N ASP A 226 10.02 -25.22 3.14
CA ASP A 226 8.66 -25.68 2.80
C ASP A 226 8.04 -24.99 1.57
N ALA A 227 8.73 -25.07 0.42
CA ALA A 227 8.15 -24.67 -0.87
C ALA A 227 7.18 -25.73 -1.45
N SER A 228 6.32 -26.31 -0.60
CA SER A 228 5.31 -27.30 -0.98
C SER A 228 3.87 -26.75 -0.91
N VAL A 229 3.68 -25.42 -0.91
CA VAL A 229 2.35 -24.82 -1.06
C VAL A 229 1.86 -25.12 -2.48
N LYS A 230 0.86 -26.01 -2.58
CA LYS A 230 0.18 -26.30 -3.84
C LYS A 230 -0.38 -24.99 -4.40
N LYS A 231 -0.10 -24.73 -5.67
CA LYS A 231 -0.37 -23.50 -6.42
C LYS A 231 -1.88 -23.17 -6.62
N THR A 232 -2.76 -23.89 -5.93
CA THR A 232 -4.23 -23.90 -6.12
C THR A 232 -5.01 -23.24 -5.00
N ASP A 233 -4.41 -22.97 -3.84
CA ASP A 233 -5.15 -22.48 -2.69
C ASP A 233 -5.04 -20.95 -2.64
N LEU A 234 -5.72 -20.27 -3.57
CA LEU A 234 -5.94 -18.82 -3.47
C LEU A 234 -6.75 -18.57 -2.19
N TRP A 235 -6.21 -17.75 -1.29
CA TRP A 235 -6.91 -17.32 -0.09
C TRP A 235 -8.29 -16.72 -0.44
N VAL A 236 -9.30 -17.07 0.37
CA VAL A 236 -10.68 -16.59 0.25
C VAL A 236 -11.12 -15.91 1.55
N PRO A 237 -12.06 -14.93 1.49
CA PRO A 237 -12.60 -14.27 2.68
C PRO A 237 -13.14 -15.24 3.71
N GLY A 238 -12.95 -14.91 4.99
CA GLY A 238 -13.40 -15.74 6.13
C GLY A 238 -12.52 -16.97 6.44
N SER A 239 -11.47 -17.21 5.66
CA SER A 239 -10.43 -18.20 5.95
C SER A 239 -9.18 -17.56 6.53
N THR A 240 -8.39 -18.34 7.25
CA THR A 240 -7.12 -17.90 7.84
C THR A 240 -6.07 -17.56 6.79
N ARG A 241 -5.30 -16.49 7.03
CA ARG A 241 -4.17 -16.09 6.20
C ARG A 241 -2.90 -16.86 6.55
N ASN A 242 -1.95 -16.90 5.61
CA ASN A 242 -0.59 -17.39 5.86
C ASN A 242 0.47 -16.39 5.34
N PRO A 243 0.74 -15.31 6.10
CA PRO A 243 1.77 -14.34 5.73
C PRO A 243 3.19 -14.92 5.68
N GLU A 244 3.46 -16.08 6.30
CA GLU A 244 4.77 -16.74 6.20
C GLU A 244 5.09 -17.25 4.79
N ALA A 245 4.06 -17.45 3.96
CA ALA A 245 4.23 -17.79 2.55
C ALA A 245 4.63 -16.58 1.67
N TYR A 246 4.64 -15.36 2.22
CA TYR A 246 4.90 -14.15 1.44
C TYR A 246 6.36 -14.10 0.96
N ILE A 247 6.53 -13.63 -0.28
CA ILE A 247 7.85 -13.41 -0.89
C ILE A 247 8.50 -12.18 -0.28
N LEU A 248 7.74 -11.08 -0.18
CA LEU A 248 8.15 -9.88 0.53
C LEU A 248 7.47 -9.90 1.90
N LYS A 249 8.24 -10.16 2.96
CA LYS A 249 7.72 -10.26 4.34
C LYS A 249 7.83 -8.96 5.14
N ASP A 250 8.88 -8.18 4.89
CA ASP A 250 9.15 -6.93 5.61
C ASP A 250 7.97 -5.95 5.50
N GLN A 251 7.26 -5.74 6.60
CA GLN A 251 6.03 -4.95 6.64
C GLN A 251 6.27 -3.49 6.22
N GLU A 252 7.40 -2.93 6.63
CA GLU A 252 7.78 -1.55 6.32
C GLU A 252 7.87 -1.33 4.80
N THR A 253 8.61 -2.19 4.11
CA THR A 253 8.72 -2.17 2.65
C THR A 253 7.37 -2.42 1.98
N ARG A 254 6.57 -3.38 2.48
CA ARG A 254 5.25 -3.68 1.91
C ARG A 254 4.31 -2.49 1.96
N TYR A 255 4.26 -1.79 3.09
CA TYR A 255 3.34 -0.66 3.29
C TYR A 255 3.80 0.58 2.53
N ARG A 256 5.11 0.86 2.46
CA ARG A 256 5.65 2.01 1.70
C ARG A 256 5.68 1.78 0.19
N GLN A 257 5.99 0.56 -0.24
CA GLN A 257 6.09 0.17 -1.63
C GLN A 257 4.98 -0.82 -1.98
N ARG A 258 3.72 -0.42 -1.76
CA ARG A 258 2.54 -1.28 -2.00
C ARG A 258 2.52 -1.90 -3.40
N TYR A 259 3.04 -1.22 -4.40
CA TYR A 259 3.18 -1.76 -5.75
C TYR A 259 4.06 -3.02 -5.81
N LEU A 260 5.14 -3.11 -5.01
CA LEU A 260 5.95 -4.33 -4.90
C LEU A 260 5.20 -5.43 -4.15
N ASP A 261 4.49 -5.09 -3.07
CA ASP A 261 3.68 -6.04 -2.31
C ASP A 261 2.60 -6.68 -3.20
N LEU A 262 1.85 -5.87 -3.96
CA LEU A 262 0.86 -6.34 -4.94
C LEU A 262 1.47 -7.15 -6.10
N MET A 263 2.74 -6.94 -6.42
CA MET A 263 3.44 -7.68 -7.46
C MET A 263 3.91 -9.06 -6.98
N LEU A 264 4.26 -9.18 -5.70
CA LEU A 264 4.92 -10.36 -5.14
C LEU A 264 3.98 -11.25 -4.33
N ASN A 265 3.00 -10.67 -3.63
CA ASN A 265 2.10 -11.37 -2.73
C ASN A 265 0.67 -11.33 -3.30
N LEU A 266 0.24 -12.42 -3.94
CA LEU A 266 -1.07 -12.50 -4.62
C LEU A 266 -2.26 -12.34 -3.66
N GLU A 267 -2.12 -12.82 -2.42
CA GLU A 267 -3.11 -12.71 -1.35
C GLU A 267 -3.49 -11.24 -1.07
N VAL A 268 -2.52 -10.32 -1.13
CA VAL A 268 -2.75 -8.89 -0.90
C VAL A 268 -3.75 -8.31 -1.91
N ARG A 269 -3.75 -8.79 -3.16
CA ARG A 269 -4.78 -8.39 -4.15
C ARG A 269 -6.17 -8.85 -3.73
N GLN A 270 -6.28 -10.04 -3.15
CA GLN A 270 -7.57 -10.58 -2.70
C GLN A 270 -8.11 -9.83 -1.49
N ILE A 271 -7.25 -9.37 -0.57
CA ILE A 271 -7.62 -8.48 0.54
C ILE A 271 -8.32 -7.23 0.01
N PHE A 272 -7.71 -6.53 -0.96
CA PHE A 272 -8.29 -5.31 -1.52
C PHE A 272 -9.53 -5.57 -2.40
N LYS A 273 -9.58 -6.69 -3.12
CA LYS A 273 -10.82 -7.12 -3.81
C LYS A 273 -11.94 -7.37 -2.80
N THR A 274 -11.64 -7.97 -1.66
CA THR A 274 -12.61 -8.22 -0.58
C THR A 274 -13.09 -6.93 0.03
N ARG A 275 -12.18 -5.99 0.35
CA ARG A 275 -12.55 -4.64 0.77
C ARG A 275 -13.50 -3.96 -0.21
N SER A 276 -13.21 -4.02 -1.51
CA SER A 276 -14.09 -3.46 -2.55
C SER A 276 -15.47 -4.12 -2.56
N LYS A 277 -15.53 -5.45 -2.39
CA LYS A 277 -16.79 -6.19 -2.32
C LYS A 277 -17.60 -5.84 -1.07
N ILE A 278 -16.97 -5.65 0.09
CA ILE A 278 -17.62 -5.16 1.32
C ILE A 278 -18.32 -3.83 1.03
N ILE A 279 -17.61 -2.85 0.48
CA ILE A 279 -18.18 -1.54 0.15
C ILE A 279 -19.32 -1.66 -0.86
N SER A 280 -19.15 -2.48 -1.90
CA SER A 280 -20.17 -2.68 -2.93
C SER A 280 -21.44 -3.31 -2.34
N TYR A 281 -21.28 -4.30 -1.44
CA TYR A 281 -22.38 -4.94 -0.75
C TYR A 281 -23.14 -3.93 0.14
N VAL A 282 -22.43 -3.10 0.91
CA VAL A 282 -23.07 -2.08 1.76
C VAL A 282 -23.91 -1.12 0.91
N ARG A 283 -23.38 -0.62 -0.21
CA ARG A 283 -24.15 0.22 -1.15
C ARG A 283 -25.39 -0.51 -1.65
N SER A 284 -25.21 -1.69 -2.25
CA SER A 284 -26.34 -2.45 -2.79
C SER A 284 -27.38 -2.79 -1.72
N PHE A 285 -26.98 -3.06 -0.48
CA PHE A 285 -27.90 -3.31 0.62
C PHE A 285 -28.77 -2.09 0.95
N LEU A 286 -28.16 -0.90 1.07
CA LEU A 286 -28.86 0.34 1.38
C LEU A 286 -29.67 0.86 0.19
N ASP A 287 -29.15 0.79 -1.03
CA ASP A 287 -29.85 1.17 -2.27
C ASP A 287 -31.14 0.34 -2.44
N ASN A 288 -31.10 -0.96 -2.14
CA ASN A 288 -32.28 -1.84 -2.18
C ASN A 288 -33.32 -1.53 -1.10
N LEU A 289 -32.98 -0.68 -0.12
CA LEU A 289 -33.88 -0.18 0.92
C LEU A 289 -34.26 1.30 0.69
N ASP A 290 -34.10 1.78 -0.54
CA ASP A 290 -34.43 3.15 -0.98
C ASP A 290 -33.67 4.24 -0.21
N PHE A 291 -32.45 3.96 0.25
CA PHE A 291 -31.55 5.00 0.74
C PHE A 291 -30.92 5.76 -0.43
N LEU A 292 -30.75 7.07 -0.26
CA LEU A 292 -30.05 7.93 -1.21
C LEU A 292 -28.57 8.08 -0.79
N GLU A 293 -27.63 7.68 -1.66
CA GLU A 293 -26.21 7.99 -1.48
C GLU A 293 -25.99 9.50 -1.70
N VAL A 294 -25.37 10.18 -0.74
CA VAL A 294 -25.10 11.62 -0.76
C VAL A 294 -23.63 11.91 -0.44
N GLU A 295 -23.17 13.13 -0.74
CA GLU A 295 -21.84 13.61 -0.37
C GLU A 295 -21.97 14.90 0.45
N THR A 296 -21.40 14.91 1.66
CA THR A 296 -21.40 16.07 2.55
C THR A 296 -19.99 16.71 2.64
N PRO A 297 -19.87 17.98 3.07
CA PRO A 297 -18.58 18.66 3.13
C PRO A 297 -17.53 17.92 3.98
N MET A 298 -16.31 17.79 3.45
CA MET A 298 -15.15 17.27 4.19
C MET A 298 -14.37 18.35 4.94
N MET A 299 -14.61 19.63 4.62
CA MET A 299 -13.98 20.79 5.24
C MET A 299 -15.06 21.68 5.86
N ASN A 300 -15.04 21.81 7.18
CA ASN A 300 -16.09 22.49 7.94
C ASN A 300 -15.52 23.68 8.71
N MET A 301 -16.36 24.69 8.98
CA MET A 301 -16.01 25.76 9.91
C MET A 301 -15.89 25.25 11.35
N ILE A 302 -16.72 24.25 11.69
CA ILE A 302 -16.80 23.60 12.99
C ILE A 302 -16.76 22.09 12.75
N ALA A 303 -15.88 21.38 13.44
CA ALA A 303 -15.88 19.91 13.43
C ALA A 303 -16.87 19.39 14.48
N GLY A 304 -17.79 18.50 14.09
CA GLY A 304 -18.81 17.90 14.93
C GLY A 304 -19.19 16.50 14.46
N GLY A 305 -20.15 15.86 15.14
CA GLY A 305 -20.61 14.50 14.83
C GLY A 305 -19.78 13.37 15.47
N ALA A 306 -18.67 13.67 16.13
CA ALA A 306 -17.94 12.71 16.96
C ALA A 306 -17.15 13.43 18.06
N ALA A 307 -16.71 12.70 19.08
CA ALA A 307 -15.72 13.18 20.04
C ALA A 307 -14.33 12.79 19.53
N ALA A 308 -13.64 13.71 18.85
CA ALA A 308 -12.33 13.46 18.25
C ALA A 308 -11.60 14.77 17.97
N ARG A 309 -10.27 14.74 18.03
CA ARG A 309 -9.43 15.90 17.68
C ARG A 309 -9.38 16.08 16.16
N PRO A 310 -9.80 17.23 15.60
CA PRO A 310 -9.82 17.43 14.15
C PRO A 310 -8.45 17.84 13.58
N PHE A 311 -8.23 17.59 12.30
CA PHE A 311 -7.19 18.26 11.53
C PHE A 311 -7.61 19.69 11.17
N VAL A 312 -6.63 20.59 11.12
CA VAL A 312 -6.84 22.02 10.83
C VAL A 312 -6.14 22.38 9.52
N THR A 313 -6.81 23.17 8.69
CA THR A 313 -6.26 23.72 7.45
C THR A 313 -6.74 25.17 7.25
N HIS A 314 -6.30 25.81 6.17
CA HIS A 314 -6.59 27.21 5.86
C HIS A 314 -6.99 27.37 4.39
N HIS A 315 -8.05 28.14 4.15
CA HIS A 315 -8.47 28.51 2.81
C HIS A 315 -7.90 29.89 2.46
N ASN A 316 -6.95 29.95 1.53
CA ASN A 316 -6.20 31.20 1.22
C ASN A 316 -7.08 32.35 0.72
N GLU A 317 -8.01 32.10 -0.20
CA GLU A 317 -8.83 33.16 -0.81
C GLU A 317 -9.85 33.74 0.18
N LEU A 318 -10.58 32.87 0.89
CA LEU A 318 -11.53 33.26 1.93
C LEU A 318 -10.86 33.68 3.25
N ASN A 319 -9.54 33.51 3.35
CA ASN A 319 -8.72 33.78 4.53
C ASN A 319 -9.36 33.24 5.84
N MET A 320 -9.79 31.98 5.81
CA MET A 320 -10.51 31.36 6.93
C MET A 320 -9.91 30.01 7.33
N LYS A 321 -10.03 29.70 8.61
CA LYS A 321 -9.65 28.41 9.17
C LYS A 321 -10.76 27.39 8.88
N LEU A 322 -10.36 26.20 8.44
CA LEU A 322 -11.26 25.07 8.22
C LEU A 322 -10.75 23.85 8.97
N TYR A 323 -11.64 22.94 9.27
CA TYR A 323 -11.37 21.68 9.94
C TYR A 323 -11.77 20.54 9.03
N MET A 324 -10.93 19.50 8.94
CA MET A 324 -11.33 18.28 8.26
C MET A 324 -12.40 17.57 9.10
N ARG A 325 -13.44 17.02 8.47
CA ARG A 325 -14.54 16.37 9.19
C ARG A 325 -14.06 15.16 9.99
N ILE A 326 -14.69 14.96 11.14
CA ILE A 326 -14.52 13.79 12.03
C ILE A 326 -15.67 12.79 11.88
N ALA A 327 -16.83 13.27 11.42
CA ALA A 327 -18.01 12.52 10.98
C ALA A 327 -18.91 13.41 10.09
N PRO A 328 -19.71 12.86 9.17
CA PRO A 328 -20.74 13.55 8.39
C PRO A 328 -22.09 13.71 9.11
N GLU A 329 -22.27 13.10 10.29
CA GLU A 329 -23.51 13.02 11.07
C GLU A 329 -24.41 14.27 11.06
N LEU A 330 -23.87 15.45 11.38
CA LEU A 330 -24.68 16.66 11.52
C LEU A 330 -25.36 17.04 10.20
N TYR A 331 -24.63 16.98 9.09
CA TYR A 331 -25.18 17.27 7.76
C TYR A 331 -26.20 16.24 7.32
N LEU A 332 -25.97 14.95 7.61
CA LEU A 332 -26.92 13.90 7.23
C LEU A 332 -28.26 14.08 7.96
N LYS A 333 -28.24 14.51 9.23
CA LYS A 333 -29.46 14.90 9.95
C LYS A 333 -30.14 16.14 9.36
N GLU A 334 -29.38 17.14 8.93
CA GLU A 334 -29.94 18.31 8.22
C GLU A 334 -30.63 17.92 6.92
N LEU A 335 -30.12 16.93 6.19
CA LEU A 335 -30.78 16.39 5.00
C LEU A 335 -32.10 15.70 5.33
N VAL A 336 -32.17 14.98 6.46
CA VAL A 336 -33.43 14.39 6.96
C VAL A 336 -34.43 15.48 7.34
N VAL A 337 -33.99 16.57 7.99
CA VAL A 337 -34.83 17.78 8.20
C VAL A 337 -35.34 18.32 6.86
N GLY A 338 -34.50 18.32 5.83
CA GLY A 338 -34.85 18.71 4.46
C GLY A 338 -35.84 17.78 3.75
N GLY A 339 -36.24 16.66 4.35
CA GLY A 339 -37.21 15.71 3.82
C GLY A 339 -36.61 14.51 3.07
N LEU A 340 -35.29 14.30 3.15
CA LEU A 340 -34.65 13.09 2.65
C LEU A 340 -34.66 12.01 3.74
N ASP A 341 -35.77 11.26 3.82
CA ASP A 341 -36.04 10.31 4.90
C ASP A 341 -35.00 9.19 5.06
N ARG A 342 -34.24 8.86 4.01
CA ARG A 342 -33.22 7.81 4.02
C ARG A 342 -32.00 8.26 3.25
N VAL A 343 -30.92 8.60 3.96
CA VAL A 343 -29.66 9.05 3.35
C VAL A 343 -28.50 8.24 3.88
N TYR A 344 -27.48 8.02 3.06
CA TYR A 344 -26.21 7.45 3.50
C TYR A 344 -25.01 8.06 2.78
N GLU A 345 -23.86 8.00 3.41
CA GLU A 345 -22.58 8.38 2.82
C GLU A 345 -21.51 7.34 3.18
N ILE A 346 -20.77 6.85 2.16
CA ILE A 346 -19.54 6.09 2.36
C ILE A 346 -18.36 6.98 2.02
N GLY A 347 -17.65 7.44 3.05
CA GLY A 347 -16.65 8.49 2.88
C GLY A 347 -15.50 8.44 3.88
N LYS A 348 -14.50 9.29 3.64
CA LYS A 348 -13.35 9.44 4.53
C LYS A 348 -13.68 10.32 5.73
N GLN A 349 -13.16 9.92 6.88
CA GLN A 349 -13.13 10.70 8.12
C GLN A 349 -11.68 10.95 8.53
N PHE A 350 -11.41 12.04 9.23
CA PHE A 350 -10.06 12.48 9.58
C PHE A 350 -9.95 12.77 11.07
N ARG A 351 -9.18 11.97 11.81
CA ARG A 351 -8.96 12.16 13.25
C ARG A 351 -7.47 12.31 13.53
N ASN A 352 -7.11 13.41 14.19
CA ASN A 352 -5.75 13.78 14.52
C ASN A 352 -5.33 13.13 15.85
N GLU A 353 -5.27 11.79 15.81
CA GLU A 353 -5.03 10.90 16.95
C GLU A 353 -3.78 10.03 16.71
N GLY A 354 -3.48 9.14 17.65
CA GLY A 354 -2.40 8.17 17.53
C GLY A 354 -2.64 7.15 16.41
N ILE A 355 -1.56 6.56 15.91
CA ILE A 355 -1.59 5.44 14.96
C ILE A 355 -1.29 4.15 15.72
N ASP A 356 -2.16 3.16 15.62
CA ASP A 356 -1.97 1.83 16.23
C ASP A 356 -2.43 0.71 15.27
N LEU A 357 -2.78 -0.47 15.81
CA LEU A 357 -3.23 -1.63 15.03
C LEU A 357 -4.61 -1.44 14.41
N THR A 358 -5.45 -0.58 14.98
CA THR A 358 -6.86 -0.36 14.59
C THR A 358 -7.17 1.08 14.20
N HIS A 359 -6.22 2.00 14.36
CA HIS A 359 -6.40 3.43 14.09
C HIS A 359 -5.42 3.93 13.02
N ASN A 360 -5.96 4.61 12.02
CA ASN A 360 -5.23 5.35 10.99
C ASN A 360 -5.84 6.77 10.89
N PRO A 361 -5.04 7.83 10.67
CA PRO A 361 -5.54 9.21 10.78
C PRO A 361 -6.63 9.58 9.76
N GLU A 362 -6.65 8.88 8.63
CA GLU A 362 -7.78 8.85 7.71
C GLU A 362 -8.33 7.42 7.62
N PHE A 363 -9.65 7.28 7.70
CA PHE A 363 -10.33 5.99 7.63
C PHE A 363 -11.70 6.15 6.95
N THR A 364 -12.31 5.05 6.56
CA THR A 364 -13.58 5.03 5.81
C THR A 364 -14.71 4.57 6.71
N THR A 365 -15.76 5.38 6.80
CA THR A 365 -17.03 4.99 7.44
C THR A 365 -18.14 4.91 6.41
N CYS A 366 -19.13 4.07 6.70
CA CYS A 366 -20.47 4.22 6.13
C CYS A 366 -21.36 4.77 7.24
N GLU A 367 -22.03 5.89 7.00
CA GLU A 367 -23.04 6.43 7.91
C GLU A 367 -24.37 6.56 7.18
N PHE A 368 -25.46 6.14 7.82
CA PHE A 368 -26.80 6.30 7.29
C PHE A 368 -27.78 6.81 8.35
N TYR A 369 -28.80 7.51 7.89
CA TYR A 369 -29.86 8.07 8.73
C TYR A 369 -31.21 7.70 8.13
N MET A 370 -32.09 7.18 8.97
CA MET A 370 -33.38 6.62 8.59
C MET A 370 -34.49 7.25 9.45
N ALA A 371 -35.27 8.13 8.83
CA ALA A 371 -36.45 8.70 9.44
C ALA A 371 -37.46 7.61 9.81
N PHE A 372 -38.14 7.84 10.92
CA PHE A 372 -39.13 6.97 11.57
C PHE A 372 -38.61 5.62 12.08
N ALA A 373 -37.28 5.42 12.10
CA ALA A 373 -36.64 4.28 12.75
C ALA A 373 -36.16 4.62 14.17
N ASP A 374 -36.10 3.62 15.04
CA ASP A 374 -35.40 3.68 16.32
C ASP A 374 -34.23 2.69 16.39
N TYR A 375 -33.43 2.74 17.46
CA TYR A 375 -32.26 1.87 17.60
C TYR A 375 -32.55 0.36 17.56
N ASN A 376 -33.79 -0.10 17.82
CA ASN A 376 -34.16 -1.51 17.67
C ASN A 376 -34.26 -1.90 16.19
N ASP A 377 -34.86 -1.03 15.37
CA ASP A 377 -34.90 -1.21 13.92
C ASP A 377 -33.47 -1.27 13.35
N LEU A 378 -32.59 -0.40 13.87
CA LEU A 378 -31.18 -0.37 13.49
C LEU A 378 -30.42 -1.63 13.90
N MET A 379 -30.70 -2.22 15.08
CA MET A 379 -30.11 -3.50 15.48
C MET A 379 -30.52 -4.62 14.52
N ASP A 380 -31.81 -4.71 14.17
CA ASP A 380 -32.32 -5.70 13.22
C ASP A 380 -31.72 -5.51 11.82
N LEU A 381 -31.55 -4.25 11.39
CA LEU A 381 -30.93 -3.91 10.12
C LEU A 381 -29.44 -4.29 10.10
N THR A 382 -28.74 -4.04 11.21
CA THR A 382 -27.32 -4.40 11.39
C THR A 382 -27.12 -5.91 11.33
N GLU A 383 -27.95 -6.68 12.04
CA GLU A 383 -27.93 -8.16 12.00
C GLU A 383 -28.13 -8.68 10.56
N LYS A 384 -29.12 -8.15 9.84
CA LYS A 384 -29.40 -8.55 8.44
C LYS A 384 -28.25 -8.19 7.50
N MET A 385 -27.71 -6.97 7.61
CA MET A 385 -26.65 -6.49 6.74
C MET A 385 -25.37 -7.32 6.92
N LEU A 386 -24.89 -7.46 8.16
CA LEU A 386 -23.62 -8.11 8.44
C LEU A 386 -23.69 -9.62 8.22
N SER A 387 -24.73 -10.30 8.73
CA SER A 387 -24.87 -11.75 8.53
C SER A 387 -25.05 -12.11 7.05
N GLY A 388 -25.82 -11.31 6.30
CA GLY A 388 -25.97 -11.46 4.86
C GLY A 388 -24.66 -11.27 4.09
N MET A 389 -23.88 -10.24 4.46
CA MET A 389 -22.59 -9.95 3.85
C MET A 389 -21.59 -11.10 4.07
N VAL A 390 -21.47 -11.58 5.31
CA VAL A 390 -20.58 -12.71 5.64
C VAL A 390 -20.99 -13.94 4.85
N LYS A 391 -22.28 -14.25 4.77
CA LYS A 391 -22.80 -15.36 3.97
C LYS A 391 -22.47 -15.24 2.48
N GLU A 392 -22.65 -14.07 1.89
CA GLU A 392 -22.37 -13.85 0.48
C GLU A 392 -20.87 -13.97 0.17
N LEU A 393 -20.01 -13.40 1.01
CA LEU A 393 -18.57 -13.35 0.75
C LEU A 393 -17.85 -14.66 1.08
N THR A 394 -18.34 -15.42 2.07
CA THR A 394 -17.65 -16.61 2.60
C THR A 394 -18.40 -17.93 2.33
N GLY A 395 -19.67 -17.87 1.92
CA GLY A 395 -20.54 -19.03 1.73
C GLY A 395 -21.22 -19.53 3.01
N GLY A 396 -20.92 -18.95 4.18
CA GLY A 396 -21.51 -19.32 5.46
C GLY A 396 -21.53 -18.16 6.47
N TYR A 397 -21.95 -18.42 7.70
CA TYR A 397 -22.01 -17.39 8.75
C TYR A 397 -20.78 -17.37 9.67
N ARG A 398 -19.85 -18.31 9.48
CA ARG A 398 -18.71 -18.52 10.38
C ARG A 398 -17.42 -18.19 9.66
N ILE A 399 -16.58 -17.41 10.32
CA ILE A 399 -15.25 -17.09 9.84
C ILE A 399 -14.19 -17.55 10.84
N LYS A 400 -12.98 -17.77 10.34
CA LYS A 400 -11.80 -17.99 11.19
C LYS A 400 -10.98 -16.72 11.28
N TYR A 401 -10.52 -16.40 12.49
CA TYR A 401 -9.75 -15.19 12.76
C TYR A 401 -8.66 -15.45 13.80
N HIS A 402 -7.44 -14.98 13.53
CA HIS A 402 -6.32 -15.05 14.47
C HIS A 402 -6.36 -13.86 15.42
N SER A 403 -7.12 -13.94 16.51
CA SER A 403 -7.21 -12.84 17.48
C SER A 403 -5.94 -12.58 18.27
N ASN A 404 -5.14 -13.62 18.52
CA ASN A 404 -3.99 -13.56 19.46
C ASN A 404 -2.65 -13.72 18.74
N GLY A 405 -2.53 -13.18 17.52
CA GLY A 405 -1.36 -13.37 16.67
C GLY A 405 -1.48 -14.58 15.75
N LEU A 406 -0.74 -14.55 14.64
CA LEU A 406 -0.74 -15.60 13.60
C LEU A 406 -0.14 -16.93 14.07
N GLU A 407 0.60 -16.93 15.18
CA GLU A 407 1.20 -18.13 15.79
C GLU A 407 0.22 -18.91 16.69
N SER A 408 -0.87 -18.26 17.10
CA SER A 408 -1.90 -18.87 17.94
C SER A 408 -2.94 -19.58 17.07
N ASP A 409 -3.67 -20.55 17.63
CA ASP A 409 -4.80 -21.15 16.90
C ASP A 409 -5.88 -20.09 16.59
N PRO A 410 -6.47 -20.12 15.38
CA PRO A 410 -7.55 -19.21 15.02
C PRO A 410 -8.80 -19.51 15.84
N ILE A 411 -9.50 -18.44 16.22
CA ILE A 411 -10.85 -18.54 16.78
C ILE A 411 -11.90 -18.63 15.66
N GLU A 412 -13.06 -19.16 15.99
CA GLU A 412 -14.25 -19.10 15.13
C GLU A 412 -15.14 -17.95 15.60
N ILE A 413 -15.56 -17.07 14.67
CA ILE A 413 -16.51 -15.99 14.92
C ILE A 413 -17.80 -16.33 14.16
N ASP A 414 -18.91 -16.43 14.89
CA ASP A 414 -20.23 -16.80 14.35
C ASP A 414 -21.12 -15.55 14.17
N PHE A 415 -21.45 -15.23 12.92
CA PHE A 415 -22.33 -14.13 12.50
C PHE A 415 -23.80 -14.59 12.33
N THR A 416 -24.20 -15.72 12.91
CA THR A 416 -25.60 -16.16 12.88
C THR A 416 -26.45 -15.27 13.81
N PRO A 417 -27.49 -14.58 13.31
CA PRO A 417 -28.38 -13.78 14.14
C PRO A 417 -29.37 -14.65 14.96
N PRO A 418 -29.95 -14.15 16.07
CA PRO A 418 -29.76 -12.80 16.62
C PRO A 418 -28.43 -12.66 17.38
N PHE A 419 -27.85 -11.46 17.33
CA PHE A 419 -26.62 -11.16 18.05
C PHE A 419 -26.89 -10.97 19.54
N ARG A 420 -25.87 -11.26 20.36
CA ARG A 420 -25.93 -11.10 21.81
C ARG A 420 -26.12 -9.61 22.14
N ARG A 421 -26.95 -9.29 23.14
CA ARG A 421 -27.20 -7.93 23.61
C ARG A 421 -26.82 -7.83 25.09
N LEU A 422 -26.07 -6.79 25.46
CA LEU A 422 -25.60 -6.51 26.82
C LEU A 422 -25.96 -5.07 27.20
N ASP A 423 -26.69 -4.89 28.30
CA ASP A 423 -26.91 -3.56 28.86
C ASP A 423 -25.61 -3.08 29.53
N MET A 424 -25.10 -1.92 29.10
CA MET A 424 -23.77 -1.44 29.47
C MET A 424 -23.60 -1.33 30.99
N VAL A 425 -24.54 -0.69 31.68
CA VAL A 425 -24.38 -0.40 33.11
C VAL A 425 -24.67 -1.64 33.94
N GLU A 426 -25.77 -2.34 33.64
CA GLU A 426 -26.18 -3.53 34.42
C GLU A 426 -25.14 -4.66 34.32
N GLU A 427 -24.58 -4.90 33.13
CA GLU A 427 -23.56 -5.94 32.96
C GLU A 427 -22.19 -5.50 33.50
N LEU A 428 -21.85 -4.21 33.45
CA LEU A 428 -20.63 -3.70 34.08
C LEU A 428 -20.69 -3.86 35.60
N GLU A 429 -21.80 -3.49 36.24
CA GLU A 429 -22.02 -3.68 37.68
C GLU A 429 -21.88 -5.15 38.07
N LYS A 430 -22.48 -6.04 37.29
CA LYS A 430 -22.46 -7.49 37.52
C LYS A 430 -21.07 -8.11 37.33
N MET A 431 -20.34 -7.76 36.26
CA MET A 431 -19.02 -8.34 35.98
C MET A 431 -17.93 -7.78 36.90
N ALA A 432 -17.96 -6.47 37.18
CA ALA A 432 -16.97 -5.83 38.03
C ALA A 432 -17.35 -5.90 39.54
N ASN A 433 -18.54 -6.41 39.87
CA ASN A 433 -19.10 -6.38 41.22
C ASN A 433 -19.05 -4.97 41.83
N LEU A 434 -19.57 -4.01 41.06
CA LEU A 434 -19.66 -2.58 41.38
C LEU A 434 -21.13 -2.18 41.59
N ASN A 435 -21.34 -1.08 42.30
CA ASN A 435 -22.65 -0.43 42.45
C ASN A 435 -22.46 1.03 42.03
N ILE A 436 -22.65 1.31 40.76
CA ILE A 436 -22.32 2.61 40.17
C ILE A 436 -23.45 3.59 40.52
N PRO A 437 -23.12 4.78 41.06
CA PRO A 437 -24.14 5.81 41.30
C PRO A 437 -24.87 6.17 40.00
N LYS A 438 -26.21 6.20 40.06
CA LYS A 438 -27.07 6.41 38.87
C LYS A 438 -27.05 7.85 38.35
N ASP A 439 -26.66 8.81 39.18
CA ASP A 439 -26.45 10.19 38.76
C ASP A 439 -25.02 10.34 38.21
N PHE A 440 -24.84 10.02 36.94
CA PHE A 440 -23.53 10.04 36.27
C PHE A 440 -22.89 11.43 36.18
N SER A 441 -23.68 12.49 36.35
CA SER A 441 -23.21 13.88 36.31
C SER A 441 -22.69 14.38 37.67
N SER A 442 -22.86 13.60 38.73
CA SER A 442 -22.44 13.96 40.09
C SER A 442 -20.94 13.79 40.31
N ASP A 443 -20.36 14.65 41.16
CA ASP A 443 -18.95 14.52 41.60
C ASP A 443 -18.73 13.20 42.36
N GLU A 444 -19.76 12.71 43.06
CA GLU A 444 -19.76 11.42 43.74
C GLU A 444 -19.59 10.26 42.76
N ALA A 445 -20.30 10.28 41.63
CA ALA A 445 -20.17 9.26 40.59
C ALA A 445 -18.78 9.30 39.95
N ASN A 446 -18.26 10.49 39.63
CA ASN A 446 -16.92 10.63 39.08
C ASN A 446 -15.86 10.05 40.03
N LYS A 447 -15.89 10.44 41.31
CA LYS A 447 -14.96 9.94 42.32
C LYS A 447 -15.07 8.42 42.50
N TYR A 448 -16.29 7.88 42.53
CA TYR A 448 -16.52 6.44 42.62
C TYR A 448 -15.84 5.70 41.46
N LEU A 449 -15.96 6.21 40.23
CA LEU A 449 -15.36 5.61 39.04
C LEU A 449 -13.84 5.75 39.01
N VAL A 450 -13.28 6.86 39.53
CA VAL A 450 -11.82 6.99 39.73
C VAL A 450 -11.31 5.92 40.68
N ASP A 451 -11.98 5.75 41.83
CA ASP A 451 -11.63 4.74 42.82
C ASP A 451 -11.79 3.31 42.26
N ALA A 452 -12.83 3.07 41.44
CA ALA A 452 -13.03 1.79 40.76
C ALA A 452 -11.92 1.50 39.73
N CYS A 453 -11.54 2.46 38.89
CA CYS A 453 -10.42 2.32 37.97
C CYS A 453 -9.12 2.04 38.72
N ALA A 454 -8.86 2.75 39.83
CA ALA A 454 -7.68 2.51 40.67
C ALA A 454 -7.70 1.10 41.29
N LYS A 455 -8.86 0.63 41.78
CA LYS A 455 -9.03 -0.72 42.35
C LYS A 455 -8.68 -1.83 41.36
N PHE A 456 -8.97 -1.64 40.07
CA PHE A 456 -8.70 -2.63 39.01
C PHE A 456 -7.43 -2.33 38.22
N GLU A 457 -6.61 -1.38 38.67
CA GLU A 457 -5.36 -0.96 38.01
C GLU A 457 -5.56 -0.48 36.55
N ILE A 458 -6.74 0.05 36.24
CA ILE A 458 -7.11 0.57 34.92
C ILE A 458 -6.60 2.01 34.79
N LYS A 459 -5.79 2.26 33.78
CA LYS A 459 -5.20 3.58 33.52
C LYS A 459 -6.14 4.45 32.68
N CYS A 460 -6.59 5.57 33.24
CA CYS A 460 -7.27 6.64 32.51
C CYS A 460 -6.40 7.91 32.51
N PRO A 461 -5.78 8.28 31.38
CA PRO A 461 -5.05 9.54 31.26
C PRO A 461 -5.96 10.76 31.48
N PRO A 462 -5.46 11.86 32.05
CA PRO A 462 -6.22 13.10 32.20
C PRO A 462 -6.75 13.63 30.84
N PRO A 463 -7.93 14.29 30.83
CA PRO A 463 -8.84 14.48 31.96
C PRO A 463 -9.60 13.19 32.34
N GLN A 464 -9.84 12.99 33.64
CA GLN A 464 -10.56 11.81 34.17
C GLN A 464 -12.07 12.09 34.29
N THR A 465 -12.69 12.42 33.16
CA THR A 465 -14.14 12.64 33.11
C THR A 465 -14.90 11.34 33.33
N THR A 466 -16.15 11.41 33.82
CA THR A 466 -17.00 10.23 34.05
C THR A 466 -17.13 9.39 32.78
N ALA A 467 -17.31 10.04 31.62
CA ALA A 467 -17.40 9.37 30.32
C ALA A 467 -16.13 8.55 29.98
N ARG A 468 -14.94 9.14 30.14
CA ARG A 468 -13.65 8.46 29.86
C ARG A 468 -13.37 7.33 30.85
N LEU A 469 -13.79 7.47 32.11
CA LEU A 469 -13.64 6.41 33.12
C LEU A 469 -14.56 5.22 32.82
N LEU A 470 -15.82 5.48 32.45
CA LEU A 470 -16.77 4.45 32.03
C LEU A 470 -16.28 3.71 30.79
N ASP A 471 -15.82 4.44 29.76
CA ASP A 471 -15.20 3.88 28.56
C ASP A 471 -14.08 2.88 28.91
N LYS A 472 -13.17 3.26 29.81
CA LYS A 472 -12.05 2.39 30.21
C LYS A 472 -12.50 1.16 31.01
N LEU A 473 -13.53 1.29 31.84
CA LEU A 473 -14.12 0.16 32.57
C LEU A 473 -14.86 -0.80 31.63
N VAL A 474 -15.62 -0.28 30.67
CA VAL A 474 -16.31 -1.07 29.64
C VAL A 474 -15.30 -1.82 28.78
N GLY A 475 -14.24 -1.14 28.31
CA GLY A 475 -13.15 -1.76 27.57
C GLY A 475 -12.52 -2.94 28.31
N HIS A 476 -12.32 -2.80 29.62
CA HIS A 476 -11.71 -3.86 30.42
C HIS A 476 -12.65 -5.04 30.71
N PHE A 477 -13.92 -4.77 31.05
CA PHE A 477 -14.82 -5.81 31.56
C PHE A 477 -15.78 -6.37 30.51
N LEU A 478 -16.28 -5.54 29.59
CA LEU A 478 -17.33 -5.93 28.64
C LEU A 478 -16.77 -6.26 27.26
N GLU A 479 -15.96 -5.37 26.68
CA GLU A 479 -15.43 -5.51 25.31
C GLU A 479 -14.60 -6.79 25.17
N GLU A 480 -13.79 -7.12 26.18
CA GLU A 480 -12.99 -8.35 26.25
C GLU A 480 -13.83 -9.64 26.11
N THR A 481 -15.12 -9.61 26.44
CA THR A 481 -16.04 -10.75 26.32
C THR A 481 -16.72 -10.87 24.96
N CYS A 482 -16.60 -9.84 24.11
CA CYS A 482 -17.28 -9.72 22.82
C CYS A 482 -16.48 -10.41 21.71
N VAL A 483 -16.42 -11.74 21.72
CA VAL A 483 -15.79 -12.54 20.65
C VAL A 483 -16.68 -12.56 19.40
N ASN A 484 -17.89 -13.10 19.55
CA ASN A 484 -18.94 -13.04 18.53
C ASN A 484 -19.58 -11.65 18.49
N PRO A 485 -20.30 -11.30 17.40
CA PRO A 485 -21.04 -10.04 17.31
C PRO A 485 -21.94 -9.84 18.52
N THR A 486 -21.65 -8.78 19.28
CA THR A 486 -22.33 -8.46 20.53
C THR A 486 -22.64 -6.97 20.58
N PHE A 487 -23.92 -6.63 20.72
CA PHE A 487 -24.37 -5.28 20.98
C PHE A 487 -24.17 -4.94 22.46
N ILE A 488 -23.43 -3.87 22.75
CA ILE A 488 -23.49 -3.18 24.04
C ILE A 488 -24.51 -2.06 23.87
N ILE A 489 -25.52 -2.01 24.72
CA ILE A 489 -26.69 -1.12 24.57
C ILE A 489 -26.89 -0.23 25.80
N ASN A 490 -27.71 0.81 25.62
CA ASN A 490 -28.19 1.69 26.68
C ASN A 490 -27.09 2.51 27.37
N HIS A 491 -26.17 3.08 26.58
CA HIS A 491 -25.09 3.92 27.11
C HIS A 491 -25.63 5.14 27.88
N PRO A 492 -24.93 5.58 28.95
CA PRO A 492 -25.26 6.82 29.66
C PRO A 492 -25.30 8.06 28.77
N GLU A 493 -26.17 9.02 29.13
CA GLU A 493 -26.33 10.29 28.41
C GLU A 493 -25.02 11.10 28.33
N ILE A 494 -24.20 11.07 29.39
CA ILE A 494 -22.92 11.77 29.48
C ILE A 494 -21.89 11.30 28.43
N MET A 495 -22.06 10.09 27.88
CA MET A 495 -21.19 9.53 26.85
C MET A 495 -21.73 9.75 25.42
N SER A 496 -22.95 10.26 25.30
CA SER A 496 -23.75 10.18 24.07
C SER A 496 -24.45 11.51 23.78
N PRO A 497 -23.71 12.60 23.53
CA PRO A 497 -24.27 13.95 23.47
C PRO A 497 -25.28 14.18 22.31
N LEU A 498 -25.32 13.29 21.33
CA LEU A 498 -26.20 13.35 20.16
C LEU A 498 -27.30 12.26 20.18
N ALA A 499 -27.27 11.35 21.15
CA ALA A 499 -28.23 10.26 21.27
C ALA A 499 -29.42 10.65 22.15
N LYS A 500 -30.62 10.23 21.75
CA LYS A 500 -31.86 10.49 22.48
C LYS A 500 -31.90 9.73 23.80
N TRP A 501 -32.45 10.35 24.83
CA TRP A 501 -32.65 9.72 26.13
C TRP A 501 -33.50 8.45 26.01
N HIS A 502 -33.25 7.49 26.90
CA HIS A 502 -33.93 6.20 26.90
C HIS A 502 -35.39 6.35 27.35
N ARG A 503 -36.33 5.75 26.61
CA ARG A 503 -37.79 5.90 26.88
C ARG A 503 -38.26 5.44 28.26
N SER A 504 -37.53 4.53 28.91
CA SER A 504 -37.91 3.94 30.21
C SER A 504 -36.80 3.90 31.27
N LYS A 505 -35.57 4.33 30.97
CA LYS A 505 -34.41 4.24 31.87
C LYS A 505 -33.74 5.62 31.97
N PRO A 506 -34.15 6.47 32.93
CA PRO A 506 -33.61 7.83 33.07
C PRO A 506 -32.08 7.84 33.21
N GLY A 507 -31.40 8.79 32.55
CA GLY A 507 -29.95 8.94 32.57
C GLY A 507 -29.20 8.07 31.54
N LEU A 508 -29.91 7.20 30.81
CA LEU A 508 -29.37 6.40 29.70
C LEU A 508 -29.92 6.89 28.36
N THR A 509 -29.36 6.38 27.26
CA THR A 509 -29.76 6.69 25.88
C THR A 509 -30.17 5.45 25.12
N GLU A 510 -30.91 5.63 24.03
CA GLU A 510 -31.20 4.56 23.07
C GLU A 510 -30.04 4.40 22.08
N ARG A 511 -28.89 3.98 22.60
CA ARG A 511 -27.64 3.76 21.85
C ARG A 511 -27.24 2.30 21.88
N PHE A 512 -26.61 1.85 20.81
CA PHE A 512 -25.82 0.64 20.82
C PHE A 512 -24.49 0.83 20.10
N GLU A 513 -23.53 0.01 20.53
CA GLU A 513 -22.29 -0.24 19.81
C GLU A 513 -22.19 -1.74 19.54
N LEU A 514 -21.78 -2.11 18.32
CA LEU A 514 -21.53 -3.50 17.98
C LEU A 514 -20.05 -3.80 18.11
N PHE A 515 -19.72 -4.78 18.96
CA PHE A 515 -18.36 -5.28 19.12
C PHE A 515 -18.20 -6.66 18.49
N ILE A 516 -17.07 -6.86 17.82
CA ILE A 516 -16.65 -8.16 17.27
C ILE A 516 -15.16 -8.32 17.56
N ASN A 517 -14.79 -9.47 18.11
CA ASN A 517 -13.42 -9.74 18.52
C ASN A 517 -12.81 -8.58 19.34
N LYS A 518 -13.56 -8.12 20.36
CA LYS A 518 -13.14 -7.06 21.29
C LYS A 518 -12.92 -5.68 20.67
N HIS A 519 -13.35 -5.48 19.43
CA HIS A 519 -13.23 -4.20 18.75
C HIS A 519 -14.60 -3.71 18.31
N GLU A 520 -14.85 -2.44 18.56
CA GLU A 520 -16.04 -1.73 18.09
C GLU A 520 -16.05 -1.71 16.55
N LEU A 521 -17.19 -2.06 15.97
CA LEU A 521 -17.41 -2.08 14.52
C LEU A 521 -18.45 -1.06 14.08
N CYS A 522 -19.54 -0.94 14.85
CA CYS A 522 -20.64 -0.01 14.59
C CYS A 522 -20.97 0.80 15.84
N ASN A 523 -21.43 2.02 15.64
CA ASN A 523 -22.06 2.86 16.67
C ASN A 523 -23.35 3.43 16.09
N ALA A 524 -24.44 3.41 16.87
CA ALA A 524 -25.76 3.80 16.39
C ALA A 524 -26.69 4.17 17.53
N TYR A 525 -27.69 5.01 17.24
CA TYR A 525 -28.66 5.45 18.23
C TYR A 525 -29.94 5.98 17.61
N THR A 526 -30.99 6.04 18.44
CA THR A 526 -32.12 6.93 18.19
C THR A 526 -31.64 8.37 18.32
N GLU A 527 -31.84 9.18 17.28
CA GLU A 527 -31.31 10.52 17.15
C GLU A 527 -31.98 11.52 18.10
N LEU A 528 -31.17 12.32 18.80
CA LEU A 528 -31.68 13.44 19.58
C LEU A 528 -32.22 14.51 18.62
N ASN A 529 -33.54 14.70 18.68
CA ASN A 529 -34.26 15.64 17.82
C ASN A 529 -34.93 16.79 18.59
N ASP A 530 -34.66 16.93 19.89
CA ASP A 530 -35.10 18.07 20.69
C ASP A 530 -33.99 19.16 20.66
N PRO A 531 -34.22 20.31 20.00
CA PRO A 531 -33.20 21.35 19.84
C PRO A 531 -32.82 22.04 21.17
N VAL A 532 -33.71 22.06 22.17
CA VAL A 532 -33.43 22.68 23.46
C VAL A 532 -32.45 21.81 24.24
N VAL A 533 -32.72 20.50 24.29
CA VAL A 533 -31.83 19.54 24.93
C VAL A 533 -30.51 19.44 24.18
N GLN A 534 -30.52 19.45 22.85
CA GLN A 534 -29.29 19.39 22.05
C GLN A 534 -28.36 20.58 22.33
N ARG A 535 -28.90 21.81 22.44
CA ARG A 535 -28.12 22.99 22.84
C ARG A 535 -27.55 22.86 24.25
N GLN A 536 -28.33 22.33 25.20
CA GLN A 536 -27.84 22.08 26.55
C GLN A 536 -26.63 21.13 26.52
N ARG A 537 -26.71 20.03 25.76
CA ARG A 537 -25.61 19.07 25.63
C ARG A 537 -24.38 19.66 24.95
N PHE A 538 -24.54 20.50 23.94
CA PHE A 538 -23.41 21.23 23.37
C PHE A 538 -22.79 22.23 24.36
N ALA A 539 -23.59 22.90 25.18
CA ALA A 539 -23.08 23.80 26.21
C ALA A 539 -22.29 23.03 27.30
N GLU A 540 -22.69 21.81 27.62
CA GLU A 540 -21.95 20.90 28.52
C GLU A 540 -20.63 20.45 27.88
N GLN A 541 -20.65 19.98 26.63
CA GLN A 541 -19.43 19.62 25.87
C GLN A 541 -18.44 20.80 25.75
N LEU A 542 -18.96 22.03 25.57
CA LEU A 542 -18.12 23.23 25.54
C LEU A 542 -17.42 23.48 26.89
N LYS A 543 -18.06 23.18 28.03
CA LYS A 543 -17.44 23.28 29.35
C LYS A 543 -16.35 22.23 29.54
N ASP A 544 -16.58 21.00 29.07
CA ASP A 544 -15.56 19.93 29.10
C ASP A 544 -14.33 20.34 28.27
N ARG A 545 -14.57 20.92 27.09
CA ARG A 545 -13.51 21.46 26.23
C ARG A 545 -12.72 22.59 26.90
N GLN A 546 -13.41 23.52 27.56
CA GLN A 546 -12.75 24.58 28.34
C GLN A 546 -11.95 24.04 29.53
N SER A 547 -12.30 22.85 30.01
CA SER A 547 -11.60 22.12 31.08
C SER A 547 -10.43 21.27 30.56
N GLY A 548 -10.11 21.33 29.27
CA GLY A 548 -8.96 20.69 28.66
C GLY A 548 -9.24 19.39 27.89
N ASP A 549 -10.51 19.08 27.61
CA ASP A 549 -10.86 17.97 26.72
C ASP A 549 -10.77 18.39 25.24
N ASP A 550 -9.65 18.07 24.58
CA ASP A 550 -9.40 18.39 23.17
C ASP A 550 -10.33 17.67 22.18
N GLU A 551 -11.03 16.61 22.62
CA GLU A 551 -11.91 15.77 21.80
C GLU A 551 -13.38 16.22 21.89
N ALA A 552 -13.73 17.04 22.89
CA ALA A 552 -15.09 17.50 23.12
C ALA A 552 -15.62 18.39 21.97
N MET A 553 -16.89 18.20 21.65
CA MET A 553 -17.56 18.86 20.51
C MET A 553 -17.68 20.37 20.71
N ALA A 554 -17.64 21.12 19.61
CA ALA A 554 -18.02 22.53 19.61
C ALA A 554 -19.54 22.68 19.44
N LEU A 555 -20.09 23.81 19.93
CA LEU A 555 -21.47 24.20 19.69
C LEU A 555 -21.67 24.59 18.23
N ASP A 556 -22.59 23.90 17.55
CA ASP A 556 -23.03 24.25 16.20
C ASP A 556 -24.47 24.80 16.23
N GLU A 557 -24.58 26.13 16.18
CA GLU A 557 -25.88 26.81 16.16
C GLU A 557 -26.62 26.65 14.82
N THR A 558 -25.91 26.41 13.72
CA THR A 558 -26.54 26.15 12.42
C THR A 558 -27.30 24.84 12.48
N PHE A 559 -26.65 23.80 13.01
CA PHE A 559 -27.28 22.50 13.23
C PHE A 559 -28.45 22.60 14.22
N CYS A 560 -28.30 23.33 15.34
CA CYS A 560 -29.41 23.53 16.28
C CYS A 560 -30.60 24.26 15.64
N THR A 561 -30.34 25.24 14.78
CA THR A 561 -31.38 25.92 14.00
C THR A 561 -32.09 24.94 13.06
N ALA A 562 -31.36 24.03 12.40
CA ALA A 562 -31.98 23.00 11.56
C ALA A 562 -32.91 22.09 12.37
N LEU A 563 -32.51 21.66 13.57
CA LEU A 563 -33.38 20.87 14.45
C LEU A 563 -34.68 21.60 14.84
N GLU A 564 -34.68 22.93 14.90
CA GLU A 564 -35.88 23.74 15.17
C GLU A 564 -36.87 23.76 14.01
N TYR A 565 -36.43 23.54 12.78
CA TYR A 565 -37.33 23.30 11.64
C TYR A 565 -37.99 21.92 11.70
N GLY A 566 -37.49 21.03 12.56
CA GLY A 566 -38.11 19.74 12.90
C GLY A 566 -37.39 18.56 12.26
N LEU A 567 -36.52 17.91 13.03
CA LEU A 567 -35.99 16.59 12.69
C LEU A 567 -37.04 15.52 13.11
N PRO A 568 -37.57 14.69 12.18
CA PRO A 568 -38.45 13.58 12.55
C PRO A 568 -37.73 12.61 13.51
N PRO A 569 -38.46 11.78 14.28
CA PRO A 569 -37.85 10.65 14.99
C PRO A 569 -37.01 9.86 14.00
N THR A 570 -35.71 9.71 14.24
CA THR A 570 -34.76 9.19 13.26
C THR A 570 -33.81 8.24 13.97
N GLY A 571 -33.37 7.18 13.29
CA GLY A 571 -32.27 6.34 13.72
C GLY A 571 -31.04 6.61 12.85
N GLY A 572 -29.89 6.86 13.47
CA GLY A 572 -28.61 7.01 12.76
C GLY A 572 -27.63 5.93 13.15
N TRP A 573 -26.74 5.61 12.22
CA TRP A 573 -25.83 4.47 12.32
C TRP A 573 -24.53 4.76 11.58
N GLY A 574 -23.41 4.30 12.15
CA GLY A 574 -22.08 4.34 11.55
C GLY A 574 -21.37 2.99 11.61
N LEU A 575 -20.59 2.67 10.57
CA LEU A 575 -19.75 1.47 10.45
C LEU A 575 -18.32 1.81 10.04
N GLY A 576 -17.35 1.26 10.77
CA GLY A 576 -15.94 1.27 10.38
C GLY A 576 -15.64 0.23 9.28
N ILE A 577 -15.56 0.67 8.02
CA ILE A 577 -15.29 -0.21 6.87
C ILE A 577 -13.91 -0.87 6.98
N ASP A 578 -12.92 -0.14 7.48
CA ASP A 578 -11.56 -0.67 7.65
C ASP A 578 -11.52 -1.82 8.66
N ARG A 579 -12.19 -1.68 9.80
CA ARG A 579 -12.29 -2.73 10.82
C ARG A 579 -13.09 -3.94 10.31
N LEU A 580 -14.15 -3.72 9.53
CA LEU A 580 -14.88 -4.81 8.87
C LEU A 580 -13.99 -5.58 7.89
N ALA A 581 -13.22 -4.86 7.08
CA ALA A 581 -12.25 -5.46 6.17
C ALA A 581 -11.18 -6.24 6.92
N MET A 582 -10.70 -5.74 8.07
CA MET A 582 -9.74 -6.47 8.91
C MET A 582 -10.29 -7.82 9.36
N LEU A 583 -11.52 -7.86 9.89
CA LEU A 583 -12.18 -9.08 10.35
C LEU A 583 -12.35 -10.10 9.23
N LEU A 584 -12.94 -9.69 8.09
CA LEU A 584 -13.23 -10.59 6.97
C LEU A 584 -11.99 -11.05 6.20
N THR A 585 -10.86 -10.39 6.42
CA THR A 585 -9.58 -10.72 5.80
C THR A 585 -8.55 -11.27 6.77
N ASP A 586 -8.92 -11.62 8.00
CA ASP A 586 -7.97 -12.15 9.00
C ASP A 586 -6.72 -11.27 9.17
N SER A 587 -6.94 -9.95 9.27
CA SER A 587 -5.88 -8.95 9.37
C SER A 587 -5.89 -8.27 10.74
N GLN A 588 -4.86 -8.53 11.55
CA GLN A 588 -4.70 -7.93 12.89
C GLN A 588 -4.26 -6.45 12.87
N ASN A 589 -3.85 -5.95 11.71
CA ASN A 589 -3.34 -4.59 11.55
C ASN A 589 -4.07 -3.89 10.39
N ILE A 590 -4.63 -2.71 10.66
CA ILE A 590 -5.36 -1.87 9.69
C ILE A 590 -4.52 -1.53 8.45
N LYS A 591 -3.18 -1.53 8.58
CA LYS A 591 -2.25 -1.29 7.46
C LYS A 591 -2.30 -2.38 6.39
N GLU A 592 -2.81 -3.56 6.69
CA GLU A 592 -3.02 -4.63 5.70
C GLU A 592 -4.19 -4.31 4.76
N VAL A 593 -5.21 -3.59 5.24
CA VAL A 593 -6.45 -3.30 4.49
C VAL A 593 -6.49 -1.87 3.92
N LEU A 594 -5.41 -1.11 4.09
CA LEU A 594 -5.19 0.21 3.49
C LEU A 594 -4.10 0.11 2.42
N LEU A 595 -4.39 0.59 1.20
CA LEU A 595 -3.43 0.53 0.10
C LEU A 595 -2.15 1.32 0.46
N PHE A 596 -2.32 2.51 1.01
CA PHE A 596 -1.23 3.39 1.43
C PHE A 596 -1.53 3.88 2.85
N PRO A 597 -1.19 3.11 3.89
CA PRO A 597 -1.41 3.53 5.27
C PRO A 597 -0.48 4.68 5.64
N ALA A 598 -0.87 5.48 6.64
CA ALA A 598 0.02 6.49 7.17
C ALA A 598 1.23 5.84 7.85
N MET A 599 2.43 6.29 7.48
CA MET A 599 3.72 5.82 8.00
C MET A 599 4.53 7.03 8.47
N LYS A 600 5.30 6.87 9.55
CA LYS A 600 6.26 7.90 9.96
C LYS A 600 7.23 8.16 8.79
N PRO A 601 7.64 9.40 8.49
CA PRO A 601 8.68 9.65 7.49
C PRO A 601 9.96 8.88 7.85
N GLN A 602 10.71 8.43 6.85
CA GLN A 602 12.10 8.05 7.08
C GLN A 602 12.91 9.33 7.21
N ASP A 603 13.90 9.37 8.12
CA ASP A 603 14.82 10.49 8.21
C ASP A 603 15.44 10.68 6.82
N GLU A 604 15.24 11.85 6.21
CA GLU A 604 16.03 12.19 5.03
C GLU A 604 17.50 12.11 5.45
N PRO A 605 18.38 11.45 4.68
CA PRO A 605 19.80 11.62 4.90
C PRO A 605 20.06 13.12 4.76
N SER A 606 20.38 13.76 5.88
CA SER A 606 20.54 15.20 6.00
C SER A 606 21.20 15.73 4.74
N ALA A 607 20.48 16.57 3.98
CA ALA A 607 21.07 17.35 2.93
C ALA A 607 22.11 18.28 3.56
N LYS A 608 23.31 17.74 3.82
CA LYS A 608 24.48 18.51 4.22
C LYS A 608 24.84 19.35 3.01
N GLY A 609 24.37 20.60 3.07
CA GLY A 609 24.77 21.77 2.30
C GLY A 609 25.52 21.53 1.00
N ASN A 610 24.80 21.63 -0.11
CA ASN A 610 25.21 22.54 -1.18
C ASN A 610 24.10 23.57 -1.32
N GLN A 611 24.13 24.54 -0.41
CA GLN A 611 23.39 25.79 -0.55
C GLN A 611 24.04 26.54 -1.72
N PHE A 612 23.53 26.34 -2.94
CA PHE A 612 23.82 27.24 -4.03
C PHE A 612 23.04 28.52 -3.75
N ASP A 613 23.74 29.56 -3.30
CA ASP A 613 23.21 30.91 -3.17
C ASP A 613 22.66 31.34 -4.54
N ILE A 614 21.33 31.46 -4.61
CA ILE A 614 20.67 32.18 -5.70
C ILE A 614 20.84 33.67 -5.37
N THR A 615 21.92 34.27 -5.86
CA THR A 615 22.06 35.72 -5.86
C THR A 615 21.04 36.29 -6.85
N LEU A 616 19.92 36.80 -6.32
CA LEU A 616 18.97 37.62 -7.06
C LEU A 616 19.68 38.93 -7.48
N LEU A 617 20.28 38.93 -8.67
CA LEU A 617 20.70 40.16 -9.33
C LEU A 617 19.44 40.89 -9.82
N SER A 618 19.11 42.01 -9.18
CA SER A 618 18.06 42.91 -9.66
C SER A 618 18.50 43.54 -10.98
N LEU A 619 17.72 43.32 -12.03
CA LEU A 619 17.78 44.09 -13.28
C LEU A 619 16.39 44.64 -13.60
N PRO A 620 16.33 45.84 -14.23
CA PRO A 620 15.10 46.60 -14.31
C PRO A 620 14.13 46.01 -15.34
N HIS A 621 12.87 45.97 -14.89
CA HIS A 621 11.58 45.83 -15.57
C HIS A 621 11.54 45.31 -17.02
N HIS A 622 10.77 44.22 -17.16
CA HIS A 622 10.31 43.53 -18.37
C HIS A 622 11.27 42.51 -18.99
N LEU A 623 11.50 41.37 -18.31
CA LEU A 623 11.65 40.05 -18.93
C LEU A 623 11.56 38.96 -17.83
N ILE A 624 10.67 37.97 -17.96
CA ILE A 624 10.64 36.79 -17.09
C ILE A 624 11.26 35.63 -17.88
N LEU A 625 12.40 35.10 -17.42
CA LEU A 625 12.98 33.85 -17.91
C LEU A 625 12.52 32.69 -17.02
N PHE A 626 11.89 31.67 -17.60
CA PHE A 626 11.75 30.37 -16.95
C PHE A 626 13.00 29.53 -17.24
N CYS A 627 13.79 29.23 -16.20
CA CYS A 627 14.91 28.30 -16.29
C CYS A 627 14.45 26.93 -15.76
N CYS A 628 14.41 25.92 -16.64
CA CYS A 628 14.10 24.54 -16.29
C CYS A 628 15.40 23.82 -15.86
N PRO A 629 15.47 23.07 -14.75
CA PRO A 629 16.74 22.66 -14.14
C PRO A 629 17.49 21.49 -14.83
N CYS A 630 17.18 21.14 -16.08
CA CYS A 630 17.61 19.85 -16.64
C CYS A 630 18.27 19.88 -18.02
N LEU A 631 18.79 21.01 -18.50
CA LEU A 631 19.48 21.07 -19.80
C LEU A 631 20.88 21.70 -19.69
N ASN A 632 21.87 20.99 -20.23
CA ASN A 632 23.23 21.47 -20.45
C ASN A 632 23.24 22.78 -21.27
N MET A 633 24.25 23.60 -21.00
CA MET A 633 24.31 25.06 -21.20
C MET A 633 24.46 25.57 -22.64
N GLU A 634 23.92 24.90 -23.67
CA GLU A 634 24.08 25.35 -25.09
C GLU A 634 22.82 25.34 -25.97
N CYS A 635 21.61 25.20 -25.44
CA CYS A 635 20.40 25.29 -26.27
C CYS A 635 19.26 26.07 -25.59
N CYS A 636 19.30 27.40 -25.66
CA CYS A 636 18.13 28.24 -25.43
C CYS A 636 17.54 28.69 -26.78
N LEU A 637 16.46 28.04 -27.21
CA LEU A 637 15.62 28.49 -28.33
C LEU A 637 14.63 29.54 -27.81
N VAL A 638 14.66 30.73 -28.40
CA VAL A 638 13.72 31.83 -28.09
C VAL A 638 12.45 31.63 -28.92
N PHE A 639 11.31 31.41 -28.26
CA PHE A 639 9.98 31.52 -28.88
C PHE A 639 9.39 32.91 -28.60
N ILE A 640 9.10 33.68 -29.66
CA ILE A 640 8.37 34.95 -29.59
C ILE A 640 6.92 34.68 -30.00
N PHE A 641 5.97 34.81 -29.08
CA PHE A 641 4.55 34.95 -29.40
C PHE A 641 4.23 36.43 -29.61
N GLY A 642 3.95 36.81 -30.86
CA GLY A 642 3.43 38.13 -31.19
C GLY A 642 1.92 38.17 -31.04
N PHE A 643 1.41 38.93 -30.07
CA PHE A 643 0.01 39.35 -30.03
C PHE A 643 -0.18 40.49 -31.05
N VAL A 644 -0.95 40.24 -32.11
CA VAL A 644 -1.45 41.27 -33.02
C VAL A 644 -2.84 41.69 -32.54
N ASN A 645 -2.97 42.95 -32.13
CA ASN A 645 -4.23 43.62 -31.85
C ASN A 645 -5.12 43.66 -33.11
N SER A 646 -6.42 43.47 -32.93
CA SER A 646 -7.44 44.06 -33.81
C SER A 646 -8.69 44.42 -33.01
N ILE A 647 -8.80 45.74 -32.83
CA ILE A 647 -9.97 46.64 -32.64
C ILE A 647 -10.98 46.30 -31.55
#